data_AF-A0A9P6B2S5-F1
#
_entry.id   AF-A0A9P6B2S5-F1
#
_cell.length_a   1.000
_cell.length_b   1.000
_cell.length_c   1.000
_cell.angle_alpha   90.00
_cell.angle_beta   90.00
_cell.angle_gamma   90.00
#
_symmetry.space_group_name_H-M   'P 1'
#
loop_
_entity.id
_entity.type
_entity.pdbx_description
1 polymer ?
#
loop_
_entity_poly.entity_id
_entity_poly.type
_entity_poly.pdbx_seq_one_letter_code
_entity_poly.pdbx_strand_id
1 'polypeptide(L)'
;MGSWKDLLFLEKFRRSLSRRVAFRCWLAGWLCALVLVISPVEHSAGQAVFLSLILVFIKPPAEPTIVFLAQSLFASVVLAITWAWCVLGLKFSNLTRDHQRDQRTANATEGSVLRHNPNATQAEVEGQLVASVFEGAFLQPGPSAIWGVFLFVGIYSVFLIRAYQVRLFFVMVFATVILSLFATFAPLIPIFYVLPLSELYLLPHVYYLAPSIFAALFVFPTSVAETLMETQRNISIILHSLVAALSVSSIAELSPSDVATAFATHEAQRGAGSALFDSATVISPYLGMEISVGNASGLDVKQLGILIRHISLTLGGFSNFFRHMKNRRSAQSGHDPSKAENEFTVDPLRELLLSLARTSSVRYSAIASALRTICSFYEHQTDWFATGFPALLISSSQGIAKKERILTELRDALAQLERAMSDDYQASLAPAASPQQLPITESEGGKAAFAHGITTPSPVLNLDSDSSDDDESLQFLHAIYLESLKFLGEQVLDLLHFAIKVEQQSTRLWFPGKQNSGTIPTKSAVSLGSIPPKEEGDGASVHQDINVHSNTQKDSDPSRPVSHGVLAGLRILFAGSDPIPDGEDDPSVIGNGITTPPDIEAGEGHALPSRGAFHALRHAIHCTTNTQSSFAFKVGLLAIALACPAWIQADKSAKFYFDNKGVWALITGLTAKGVYSSETTYGFIQRVIGAVIGGVTGLVMWYISTGSGNGNAYGLAAVCAVVLCYAMPYRIWHPNFLETITATTTAALVIGYSWVDATAPVAFNPGLGYTVFWRRLVLVLIGLTASWLIDLVPKPKTGREDLRITYSKTTLAIGSVTASVLARIKDMPVQPQVKGSFMDRIGPRVMSIHNKIRLSSVRISLAKLEPSIDRQWSEAHYLTLQRLQFEILDLLGVLAIVSRDLDVESRSKLLASPLFQKDQITSLLSLFYVASLSLHSEQPSPPGFQPHTM
;
A
#
# COMPACT_ATOMS: atom_id res chain seq x y z
N MET A 1 14.52 -4.04 -21.55
CA MET A 1 15.49 -4.76 -20.70
C MET A 1 16.30 -3.71 -19.97
N GLY A 2 16.20 -3.66 -18.64
CA GLY A 2 16.93 -2.67 -17.82
C GLY A 2 18.43 -2.87 -17.90
N SER A 3 19.18 -1.82 -17.61
CA SER A 3 20.65 -1.88 -17.54
C SER A 3 21.08 -2.93 -16.52
N TRP A 4 22.22 -3.60 -16.71
CA TRP A 4 22.77 -4.52 -15.70
C TRP A 4 22.91 -3.86 -14.30
N LYS A 5 23.03 -2.52 -14.27
CA LYS A 5 23.03 -1.71 -13.04
C LYS A 5 21.70 -1.77 -12.28
N ASP A 6 20.58 -1.88 -13.00
CA ASP A 6 19.23 -1.97 -12.43
C ASP A 6 18.98 -3.37 -11.85
N LEU A 7 19.46 -4.40 -12.54
CA LEU A 7 19.43 -5.80 -12.07
C LEU A 7 20.23 -6.01 -10.78
N LEU A 8 21.37 -5.32 -10.63
CA LEU A 8 22.21 -5.35 -9.44
C LEU A 8 21.79 -4.34 -8.35
N PHE A 9 20.75 -3.55 -8.60
CA PHE A 9 20.22 -2.54 -7.68
C PHE A 9 21.28 -1.54 -7.16
N LEU A 10 22.30 -1.23 -7.96
CA LEU A 10 23.44 -0.40 -7.52
C LEU A 10 23.02 1.00 -7.06
N GLU A 11 21.97 1.57 -7.68
CA GLU A 11 21.41 2.85 -7.26
C GLU A 11 20.73 2.78 -5.87
N LYS A 12 20.06 1.67 -5.55
CA LYS A 12 19.49 1.45 -4.21
C LYS A 12 20.60 1.27 -3.18
N PHE A 13 21.67 0.55 -3.53
CA PHE A 13 22.86 0.44 -2.68
C PHE A 13 23.61 1.77 -2.46
N ARG A 14 23.39 2.79 -3.28
CA ARG A 14 23.94 4.14 -3.01
C ARG A 14 23.32 4.75 -1.75
N ARG A 15 22.08 4.39 -1.41
CA ARG A 15 21.34 4.97 -0.28
C ARG A 15 21.74 4.34 1.05
N SER A 16 22.02 5.18 2.06
CA SER A 16 22.47 4.74 3.38
C SER A 16 21.44 3.84 4.09
N LEU A 17 20.16 4.20 4.07
CA LEU A 17 19.08 3.41 4.68
C LEU A 17 18.95 2.02 4.02
N SER A 18 18.92 1.98 2.69
CA SER A 18 18.77 0.73 1.93
C SER A 18 19.93 -0.24 2.17
N ARG A 19 21.17 0.25 2.30
CA ARG A 19 22.33 -0.60 2.67
C ARG A 19 22.19 -1.22 4.05
N ARG A 20 21.78 -0.41 5.05
CA ARG A 20 21.58 -0.88 6.43
C ARG A 20 20.50 -1.96 6.49
N VAL A 21 19.37 -1.75 5.81
CA VAL A 21 18.28 -2.72 5.73
C VAL A 21 18.72 -4.00 5.02
N ALA A 22 19.43 -3.89 3.89
CA ALA A 22 19.94 -5.05 3.16
C ALA A 22 20.90 -5.90 4.02
N PHE A 23 21.82 -5.25 4.74
CA PHE A 23 22.74 -5.93 5.65
C PHE A 23 22.01 -6.62 6.81
N ARG A 24 21.02 -5.95 7.41
CA ARG A 24 20.19 -6.52 8.48
C ARG A 24 19.44 -7.78 8.03
N CYS A 25 18.81 -7.73 6.85
CA CYS A 25 18.12 -8.89 6.29
C CYS A 25 19.08 -10.02 5.89
N TRP A 26 20.23 -9.68 5.32
CA TRP A 26 21.29 -10.63 5.01
C TRP A 26 21.75 -11.38 6.26
N LEU A 27 22.06 -10.65 7.34
CA LEU A 27 22.52 -11.24 8.59
C LEU A 27 21.45 -12.15 9.21
N ALA A 28 20.19 -11.70 9.26
CA ALA A 28 19.09 -12.55 9.73
C ALA A 28 18.93 -13.83 8.90
N GLY A 29 19.02 -13.71 7.57
CA GLY A 29 18.98 -14.84 6.65
C GLY A 29 20.14 -15.81 6.85
N TRP A 30 21.35 -15.28 7.04
CA TRP A 30 22.54 -16.07 7.25
C TRP A 30 22.51 -16.79 8.60
N LEU A 31 22.08 -16.13 9.67
CA LEU A 31 21.85 -16.77 10.97
C LEU A 31 20.82 -17.90 10.88
N CYS A 32 19.72 -17.73 10.13
CA CYS A 32 18.75 -18.82 9.89
C CYS A 32 19.37 -19.97 9.08
N ALA A 33 20.25 -19.67 8.11
CA ALA A 33 20.99 -20.71 7.39
C ALA A 33 21.99 -21.46 8.28
N LEU A 34 22.60 -20.80 9.27
CA LEU A 34 23.48 -21.44 10.25
C LEU A 34 22.73 -22.41 11.17
N VAL A 35 21.49 -22.09 11.57
CA VAL A 35 20.63 -22.99 12.37
C VAL A 35 20.48 -24.35 11.66
N LEU A 36 20.39 -24.37 10.33
CA LEU A 36 20.30 -25.60 9.53
C LEU A 36 21.60 -26.42 9.54
N VAL A 37 22.74 -25.76 9.61
CA VAL A 37 24.06 -26.38 9.45
C VAL A 37 24.65 -26.86 10.79
N ILE A 38 24.27 -26.23 11.90
CA ILE A 38 24.80 -26.53 13.24
C ILE A 38 24.18 -27.83 13.76
N SER A 39 24.96 -28.93 13.78
CA SER A 39 24.46 -30.26 14.11
C SER A 39 23.72 -30.38 15.45
N PRO A 40 24.16 -29.78 16.57
CA PRO A 40 23.38 -29.82 17.82
C PRO A 40 21.99 -29.20 17.68
N VAL A 41 21.88 -28.13 16.89
CA VAL A 41 20.61 -27.46 16.63
C VAL A 41 19.75 -28.33 15.72
N GLU A 42 20.33 -28.88 14.66
CA GLU A 42 19.67 -29.83 13.75
C GLU A 42 19.06 -31.03 14.49
N HIS A 43 19.82 -31.68 15.38
CA HIS A 43 19.33 -32.82 16.17
C HIS A 43 18.21 -32.41 17.14
N SER A 44 18.31 -31.24 17.76
CA SER A 44 17.30 -30.74 18.70
C SER A 44 16.01 -30.28 18.03
N ALA A 45 16.10 -29.80 16.80
CA ALA A 45 15.02 -29.10 16.12
C ALA A 45 14.36 -29.94 15.01
N GLY A 46 14.94 -31.09 14.72
CA GLY A 46 14.37 -32.12 13.86
C GLY A 46 14.51 -31.83 12.37
N GLN A 47 13.86 -32.66 11.56
CA GLN A 47 14.05 -32.71 10.10
C GLN A 47 13.49 -31.47 9.35
N ALA A 48 12.74 -30.60 10.03
CA ALA A 48 12.09 -29.44 9.43
C ALA A 48 12.80 -28.11 9.74
N VAL A 49 14.03 -28.13 10.27
CA VAL A 49 14.80 -26.92 10.60
C VAL A 49 14.97 -25.98 9.41
N PHE A 50 15.06 -26.50 8.19
CA PHE A 50 15.14 -25.71 6.97
C PHE A 50 13.94 -24.78 6.76
N LEU A 51 12.80 -25.05 7.42
CA LEU A 51 11.65 -24.14 7.40
C LEU A 51 12.05 -22.77 7.93
N SER A 52 12.94 -22.65 8.93
CA SER A 52 13.41 -21.35 9.45
C SER A 52 13.96 -20.43 8.35
N LEU A 53 14.72 -20.99 7.39
CA LEU A 53 15.24 -20.29 6.23
C LEU A 53 14.12 -19.88 5.25
N ILE A 54 13.06 -20.67 5.13
CA ILE A 54 11.88 -20.28 4.34
C ILE A 54 11.15 -19.12 5.02
N LEU A 55 10.99 -19.17 6.34
CA LEU A 55 10.24 -18.16 7.10
C LEU A 55 10.91 -16.77 7.00
N VAL A 56 12.25 -16.70 7.01
CA VAL A 56 12.96 -15.42 6.82
C VAL A 56 12.81 -14.86 5.40
N PHE A 57 12.63 -15.69 4.38
CA PHE A 57 12.32 -15.21 3.01
C PHE A 57 10.86 -14.79 2.84
N ILE A 58 9.95 -15.44 3.56
CA ILE A 58 8.55 -15.04 3.63
C ILE A 58 8.49 -13.64 4.26
N LYS A 59 9.03 -13.46 5.46
CA LYS A 59 8.98 -12.20 6.19
C LYS A 59 10.37 -11.80 6.71
N PRO A 60 11.24 -11.18 5.88
CA PRO A 60 12.52 -10.69 6.36
C PRO A 60 12.32 -9.46 7.28
N PRO A 61 13.27 -9.14 8.17
CA PRO A 61 13.23 -7.94 9.00
C PRO A 61 13.58 -6.70 8.15
N ALA A 62 12.83 -6.43 7.08
CA ALA A 62 13.06 -5.32 6.16
C ALA A 62 12.28 -4.05 6.56
N GLU A 63 11.17 -4.22 7.28
CA GLU A 63 10.32 -3.13 7.76
C GLU A 63 10.93 -2.38 8.96
N PRO A 64 10.39 -1.20 9.32
CA PRO A 64 10.75 -0.54 10.57
C PRO A 64 10.59 -1.47 11.77
N THR A 65 11.48 -1.35 12.75
CA THR A 65 11.62 -2.33 13.83
C THR A 65 10.31 -2.56 14.59
N ILE A 66 9.62 -1.48 14.99
CA ILE A 66 8.33 -1.60 15.71
C ILE A 66 7.25 -2.28 14.87
N VAL A 67 7.23 -2.04 13.55
CA VAL A 67 6.25 -2.61 12.63
C VAL A 67 6.49 -4.10 12.48
N PHE A 68 7.76 -4.50 12.32
CA PHE A 68 8.15 -5.90 12.27
C PHE A 68 7.80 -6.63 13.57
N LEU A 69 8.07 -6.03 14.74
CA LEU A 69 7.76 -6.61 16.04
C LEU A 69 6.25 -6.75 16.26
N ALA A 70 5.46 -5.70 16.00
CA ALA A 70 4.02 -5.73 16.15
C ALA A 70 3.37 -6.78 15.24
N GLN A 71 3.78 -6.84 13.97
CA GLN A 71 3.30 -7.85 13.04
C GLN A 71 3.73 -9.27 13.42
N SER A 72 4.96 -9.45 13.91
CA SER A 72 5.46 -10.76 14.33
C SER A 72 4.76 -11.26 15.60
N LEU A 73 4.51 -10.37 16.57
CA LEU A 73 3.72 -10.70 17.77
C LEU A 73 2.29 -11.10 17.40
N PHE A 74 1.63 -10.31 16.56
CA PHE A 74 0.31 -10.64 16.06
C PHE A 74 0.30 -11.99 15.31
N ALA A 75 1.33 -12.24 14.49
CA ALA A 75 1.49 -13.52 13.81
C ALA A 75 1.58 -14.69 14.80
N SER A 76 2.40 -14.57 15.85
CA SER A 76 2.55 -15.60 16.88
C SER A 76 1.23 -15.89 17.61
N VAL A 77 0.40 -14.88 17.88
CA VAL A 77 -0.93 -15.07 18.47
C VAL A 77 -1.85 -15.87 17.54
N VAL A 78 -1.91 -15.50 16.25
CA VAL A 78 -2.71 -16.23 15.26
C VAL A 78 -2.22 -17.67 15.10
N LEU A 79 -0.91 -17.89 15.15
CA LEU A 79 -0.34 -19.24 15.11
C LEU A 79 -0.67 -20.06 16.35
N ALA A 80 -0.66 -19.46 17.54
CA ALA A 80 -1.08 -20.14 18.77
C ALA A 80 -2.57 -20.55 18.71
N ILE A 81 -3.45 -19.67 18.20
CA ILE A 81 -4.86 -19.99 17.98
C ILE A 81 -5.02 -21.12 16.95
N THR A 82 -4.28 -21.04 15.85
CA THR A 82 -4.29 -22.07 14.79
C THR A 82 -3.80 -23.41 15.33
N TRP A 83 -2.76 -23.41 16.15
CA TRP A 83 -2.27 -24.60 16.85
C TRP A 83 -3.33 -25.16 17.79
N ALA A 84 -3.98 -24.33 18.61
CA ALA A 84 -5.06 -24.77 19.49
C ALA A 84 -6.23 -25.43 18.70
N TRP A 85 -6.57 -24.87 17.54
CA TRP A 85 -7.55 -25.47 16.62
C TRP A 85 -7.10 -26.86 16.12
N CYS A 86 -5.82 -27.01 15.79
CA CYS A 86 -5.26 -28.30 15.37
C CYS A 86 -5.24 -29.34 16.52
N VAL A 87 -4.92 -28.91 17.74
CA VAL A 87 -4.97 -29.79 18.93
C VAL A 87 -6.39 -30.29 19.19
N LEU A 88 -7.38 -29.40 19.05
CA LEU A 88 -8.78 -29.75 19.14
C LEU A 88 -9.17 -30.80 18.08
N GLY A 89 -8.76 -30.58 16.83
CA GLY A 89 -8.97 -31.53 15.73
C GLY A 89 -8.33 -32.90 16.01
N LEU A 90 -7.11 -32.92 16.54
CA LEU A 90 -6.43 -34.16 16.93
C LEU A 90 -7.18 -34.89 18.03
N LYS A 91 -7.70 -34.17 19.04
CA LYS A 91 -8.47 -34.79 20.12
C LYS A 91 -9.74 -35.44 19.60
N PHE A 92 -10.51 -34.76 18.76
CA PHE A 92 -11.72 -35.33 18.14
C PHE A 92 -11.39 -36.52 17.23
N SER A 93 -10.34 -36.39 16.41
CA SER A 93 -9.83 -37.48 15.58
C SER A 93 -9.51 -38.73 16.42
N ASN A 94 -8.79 -38.56 17.53
CA ASN A 94 -8.43 -39.66 18.42
C ASN A 94 -9.65 -40.28 19.13
N LEU A 95 -10.67 -39.49 19.46
CA LEU A 95 -11.91 -40.01 20.09
C LEU A 95 -12.72 -40.91 19.15
N THR A 96 -12.66 -40.69 17.84
CA THR A 96 -13.35 -41.53 16.85
C THR A 96 -12.55 -42.73 16.37
N ARG A 97 -11.33 -42.89 16.88
CA ARG A 97 -10.38 -43.87 16.40
C ARG A 97 -10.59 -45.22 17.08
N ASP A 98 -10.58 -46.30 16.30
CA ASP A 98 -10.61 -47.66 16.85
C ASP A 98 -9.19 -48.08 17.25
N HIS A 99 -8.89 -47.88 18.53
CA HIS A 99 -7.59 -48.25 19.11
C HIS A 99 -7.33 -49.75 19.10
N GLN A 100 -8.37 -50.60 19.11
CA GLN A 100 -8.17 -52.05 19.06
C GLN A 100 -7.68 -52.49 17.69
N ARG A 101 -8.23 -51.88 16.62
CA ARG A 101 -7.75 -52.13 15.26
C ARG A 101 -6.28 -51.75 15.10
N ASP A 102 -5.89 -50.58 15.61
CA ASP A 102 -4.49 -50.13 15.53
C ASP A 102 -3.53 -51.05 16.27
N GLN A 103 -3.90 -51.50 17.48
CA GLN A 103 -3.09 -52.47 18.23
C GLN A 103 -2.93 -53.80 17.46
N ARG A 104 -3.99 -54.29 16.80
CA ARG A 104 -3.90 -55.50 15.96
C ARG A 104 -2.95 -55.30 14.78
N THR A 105 -3.01 -54.15 14.10
CA THR A 105 -2.12 -53.82 12.98
C THR A 105 -0.67 -53.70 13.45
N ALA A 106 -0.42 -53.06 14.61
CA ALA A 106 0.91 -52.96 15.20
C ALA A 106 1.49 -54.34 15.54
N ASN A 107 0.73 -55.17 16.25
CA ASN A 107 1.15 -56.53 16.62
C ASN A 107 1.36 -57.43 15.38
N ALA A 108 0.54 -57.27 14.34
CA ALA A 108 0.71 -58.01 13.08
C ALA A 108 2.00 -57.61 12.35
N THR A 109 2.32 -56.31 12.35
CA THR A 109 3.56 -55.78 11.75
C THR A 109 4.79 -56.25 12.53
N GLU A 110 4.78 -56.13 13.85
CA GLU A 110 5.84 -56.67 14.71
C GLU A 110 6.04 -58.18 14.51
N GLY A 111 4.95 -58.96 14.51
CA GLY A 111 4.99 -60.39 14.26
C GLY A 111 5.53 -60.76 12.87
N SER A 112 5.31 -59.91 11.85
CA SER A 112 5.88 -60.10 10.51
C SER A 112 7.39 -59.87 10.48
N VAL A 113 7.89 -58.88 11.24
CA VAL A 113 9.32 -58.55 11.33
C VAL A 113 10.06 -59.68 12.05
N LEU A 114 9.55 -60.10 13.21
CA LEU A 114 10.14 -61.18 14.01
C LEU A 114 10.14 -62.54 13.29
N ARG A 115 9.20 -62.76 12.35
CA ARG A 115 9.22 -63.96 11.48
C ARG A 115 10.32 -63.93 10.43
N HIS A 116 10.66 -62.76 9.88
CA HIS A 116 11.73 -62.62 8.89
C HIS A 116 13.11 -62.53 9.55
N ASN A 117 13.20 -61.88 10.71
CA ASN A 117 14.42 -61.78 11.50
C ASN A 117 14.08 -62.01 13.00
N PRO A 118 14.24 -63.24 13.52
CA PRO A 118 13.96 -63.56 14.93
C PRO A 118 14.83 -62.82 15.94
N ASN A 119 15.98 -62.31 15.50
CA ASN A 119 16.93 -61.55 16.33
C ASN A 119 16.85 -60.05 16.05
N ALA A 120 15.74 -59.56 15.47
CA ALA A 120 15.58 -58.14 15.14
C ALA A 120 15.71 -57.27 16.39
N THR A 121 16.47 -56.17 16.27
CA THR A 121 16.60 -55.21 17.37
C THR A 121 15.32 -54.39 17.52
N GLN A 122 15.05 -53.86 18.71
CA GLN A 122 13.87 -53.00 18.95
C GLN A 122 13.82 -51.81 17.98
N ALA A 123 14.99 -51.26 17.60
CA ALA A 123 15.08 -50.18 16.62
C ALA A 123 14.66 -50.60 15.21
N GLU A 124 14.94 -51.84 14.79
CA GLU A 124 14.49 -52.37 13.48
C GLU A 124 12.98 -52.56 13.44
N VAL A 125 12.39 -53.04 14.55
CA VAL A 125 10.94 -53.18 14.69
C VAL A 125 10.26 -51.82 14.65
N GLU A 126 10.77 -50.84 15.40
CA GLU A 126 10.26 -49.46 15.40
C GLU A 126 10.42 -48.80 14.02
N GLY A 127 11.54 -49.01 13.33
CA GLY A 127 11.77 -48.48 11.97
C GLY A 127 10.76 -49.02 10.95
N GLN A 128 10.48 -50.33 10.98
CA GLN A 128 9.48 -50.93 10.10
C GLN A 128 8.06 -50.50 10.46
N LEU A 129 7.77 -50.31 11.75
CA LEU A 129 6.50 -49.76 12.22
C LEU A 129 6.28 -48.34 11.68
N VAL A 130 7.29 -47.47 11.76
CA VAL A 130 7.24 -46.12 11.18
C VAL A 130 7.03 -46.18 9.67
N ALA A 131 7.68 -47.10 8.97
CA ALA A 131 7.46 -47.29 7.53
C ALA A 131 5.99 -47.66 7.23
N SER A 132 5.40 -48.59 7.99
CA SER A 132 4.00 -49.00 7.83
C SER A 132 2.98 -47.88 8.13
N VAL A 133 3.34 -46.93 9.00
CA VAL A 133 2.57 -45.70 9.25
C VAL A 133 2.49 -44.88 7.96
N PHE A 134 3.60 -44.60 7.29
CA PHE A 134 3.63 -43.87 6.01
C PHE A 134 3.03 -44.61 4.83
N GLU A 135 2.95 -45.94 4.90
CA GLU A 135 2.17 -46.73 3.93
C GLU A 135 0.65 -46.59 4.11
N GLY A 136 0.20 -45.97 5.21
CA GLY A 136 -1.20 -45.77 5.53
C GLY A 136 -1.88 -46.99 6.16
N ALA A 137 -1.11 -47.93 6.73
CA ALA A 137 -1.66 -49.14 7.36
C ALA A 137 -2.62 -48.83 8.52
N PHE A 138 -2.37 -47.72 9.22
CA PHE A 138 -3.15 -47.22 10.35
C PHE A 138 -4.23 -46.21 9.94
N LEU A 139 -4.47 -45.97 8.65
CA LEU A 139 -5.44 -44.98 8.24
C LEU A 139 -6.87 -45.48 8.46
N GLN A 140 -7.71 -44.66 9.08
CA GLN A 140 -9.11 -44.98 9.38
C GLN A 140 -10.05 -43.89 8.85
N PRO A 141 -11.28 -44.24 8.41
CA PRO A 141 -12.20 -43.28 7.81
C PRO A 141 -12.72 -42.24 8.82
N GLY A 142 -12.92 -42.60 10.10
CA GLY A 142 -13.40 -41.67 11.13
C GLY A 142 -12.45 -40.49 11.38
N PRO A 143 -11.20 -40.75 11.82
CA PRO A 143 -10.14 -39.74 11.93
C PRO A 143 -9.98 -38.87 10.68
N SER A 144 -9.99 -39.50 9.50
CA SER A 144 -9.82 -38.81 8.21
C SER A 144 -10.98 -37.86 7.90
N ALA A 145 -12.22 -38.26 8.16
CA ALA A 145 -13.40 -37.41 7.95
C ALA A 145 -13.37 -36.16 8.86
N ILE A 146 -12.95 -36.32 10.12
CA ILE A 146 -12.80 -35.21 11.06
C ILE A 146 -11.77 -34.21 10.53
N TRP A 147 -10.61 -34.69 10.08
CA TRP A 147 -9.59 -33.80 9.52
C TRP A 147 -10.02 -33.12 8.22
N GLY A 148 -10.87 -33.76 7.41
CA GLY A 148 -11.53 -33.12 6.27
C GLY A 148 -12.35 -31.89 6.68
N VAL A 149 -13.18 -32.02 7.72
CA VAL A 149 -14.00 -30.92 8.26
C VAL A 149 -13.12 -29.84 8.91
N PHE A 150 -12.17 -30.24 9.76
CA PHE A 150 -11.29 -29.31 10.46
C PHE A 150 -10.38 -28.52 9.52
N LEU A 151 -9.87 -29.16 8.45
CA LEU A 151 -9.10 -28.48 7.41
C LEU A 151 -9.97 -27.47 6.67
N PHE A 152 -11.18 -27.86 6.26
CA PHE A 152 -12.08 -26.96 5.54
C PHE A 152 -12.44 -25.73 6.37
N VAL A 153 -12.89 -25.91 7.60
CA VAL A 153 -13.30 -24.82 8.50
C VAL A 153 -12.10 -23.93 8.87
N GLY A 154 -10.95 -24.54 9.14
CA GLY A 154 -9.71 -23.80 9.43
C GLY A 154 -9.26 -22.95 8.25
N ILE A 155 -9.18 -23.53 7.05
CA ILE A 155 -8.77 -22.82 5.84
C ILE A 155 -9.80 -21.76 5.45
N TYR A 156 -11.10 -22.04 5.54
CA TYR A 156 -12.15 -21.07 5.29
C TYR A 156 -12.00 -19.84 6.21
N SER A 157 -11.80 -20.06 7.51
CA SER A 157 -11.67 -18.98 8.50
C SER A 157 -10.42 -18.12 8.24
N VAL A 158 -9.28 -18.77 7.98
CA VAL A 158 -8.03 -18.09 7.62
C VAL A 158 -8.22 -17.29 6.32
N PHE A 159 -8.77 -17.89 5.27
CA PHE A 159 -8.91 -17.17 4.00
C PHE A 159 -9.99 -16.09 4.01
N LEU A 160 -10.98 -16.18 4.90
CA LEU A 160 -11.94 -15.10 5.13
C LEU A 160 -11.26 -13.87 5.75
N ILE A 161 -10.43 -14.08 6.78
CA ILE A 161 -9.61 -12.99 7.37
C ILE A 161 -8.68 -12.38 6.30
N ARG A 162 -8.05 -13.21 5.46
CA ARG A 162 -7.19 -12.74 4.36
C ARG A 162 -7.95 -11.86 3.36
N ALA A 163 -9.19 -12.23 3.06
CA ALA A 163 -10.05 -11.52 2.15
C ALA A 163 -10.43 -10.11 2.66
N TYR A 164 -10.64 -9.95 3.97
CA TYR A 164 -10.88 -8.64 4.60
C TYR A 164 -9.59 -7.84 4.84
N GLN A 165 -8.50 -8.51 5.21
CA GLN A 165 -7.22 -7.89 5.53
C GLN A 165 -6.08 -8.50 4.71
N VAL A 166 -5.90 -7.99 3.48
CA VAL A 166 -4.84 -8.42 2.55
C VAL A 166 -3.44 -8.27 3.17
N ARG A 167 -3.25 -7.30 4.07
CA ARG A 167 -1.96 -7.00 4.71
C ARG A 167 -1.46 -8.14 5.61
N LEU A 168 -2.34 -8.98 6.13
CA LEU A 168 -1.97 -10.11 6.98
C LEU A 168 -1.50 -11.33 6.20
N PHE A 169 -1.31 -11.23 4.88
CA PHE A 169 -0.94 -12.34 3.98
C PHE A 169 0.10 -13.30 4.58
N PHE A 170 1.21 -12.79 5.13
CA PHE A 170 2.27 -13.61 5.71
C PHE A 170 1.79 -14.48 6.87
N VAL A 171 1.05 -13.91 7.82
CA VAL A 171 0.47 -14.62 8.97
C VAL A 171 -0.41 -15.77 8.51
N MET A 172 -1.17 -15.55 7.43
CA MET A 172 -2.09 -16.54 6.88
C MET A 172 -1.33 -17.68 6.19
N VAL A 173 -0.21 -17.39 5.52
CA VAL A 173 0.68 -18.43 4.97
C VAL A 173 1.17 -19.35 6.09
N PHE A 174 1.67 -18.78 7.19
CA PHE A 174 2.11 -19.56 8.34
C PHE A 174 1.00 -20.43 8.93
N ALA A 175 -0.19 -19.85 9.18
CA ALA A 175 -1.34 -20.59 9.70
C ALA A 175 -1.78 -21.72 8.76
N THR A 176 -1.77 -21.46 7.44
CA THR A 176 -2.12 -22.45 6.42
C THR A 176 -1.12 -23.61 6.38
N VAL A 177 0.18 -23.35 6.55
CA VAL A 177 1.21 -24.39 6.63
C VAL A 177 0.96 -25.29 7.84
N ILE A 178 0.71 -24.73 9.03
CA ILE A 178 0.39 -25.51 10.24
C ILE A 178 -0.84 -26.40 9.99
N LEU A 179 -1.94 -25.81 9.51
CA LEU A 179 -3.19 -26.54 9.23
C LEU A 179 -2.95 -27.69 8.23
N SER A 180 -2.16 -27.43 7.18
CA SER A 180 -1.85 -28.43 6.15
C SER A 180 -1.01 -29.58 6.69
N LEU A 181 -0.01 -29.29 7.53
CA LEU A 181 0.82 -30.31 8.17
C LEU A 181 -0.03 -31.16 9.13
N PHE A 182 -0.78 -30.55 10.04
CA PHE A 182 -1.63 -31.30 10.96
C PHE A 182 -2.68 -32.13 10.23
N ALA A 183 -3.39 -31.55 9.26
CA ALA A 183 -4.44 -32.28 8.54
C ALA A 183 -3.94 -33.46 7.70
N THR A 184 -2.67 -33.46 7.29
CA THR A 184 -2.08 -34.55 6.51
C THR A 184 -1.41 -35.61 7.38
N PHE A 185 -0.65 -35.21 8.40
CA PHE A 185 0.07 -36.15 9.27
C PHE A 185 -0.78 -36.74 10.41
N ALA A 186 -1.70 -35.97 10.99
CA ALA A 186 -2.45 -36.43 12.15
C ALA A 186 -3.39 -37.64 11.93
N PRO A 187 -4.08 -37.80 10.78
CA PRO A 187 -4.88 -39.00 10.52
C PRO A 187 -4.06 -40.30 10.49
N LEU A 188 -2.77 -40.18 10.16
CA LEU A 188 -1.85 -41.29 9.94
C LEU A 188 -1.37 -41.91 11.26
N ILE A 189 -1.18 -41.09 12.29
CA ILE A 189 -0.53 -41.49 13.53
C ILE A 189 -1.57 -42.09 14.50
N PRO A 190 -1.34 -43.32 15.03
CA PRO A 190 -2.33 -44.03 15.86
C PRO A 190 -2.39 -43.61 17.33
N ILE A 191 -1.58 -42.63 17.72
CA ILE A 191 -1.43 -42.16 19.11
C ILE A 191 -1.68 -40.67 19.20
N PHE A 192 -2.03 -40.20 20.41
CA PHE A 192 -2.21 -38.77 20.69
C PHE A 192 -0.83 -38.06 20.71
N TYR A 193 -0.36 -37.68 19.53
CA TYR A 193 1.02 -37.23 19.26
C TYR A 193 1.12 -35.70 19.10
N VAL A 194 0.53 -34.94 20.03
CA VAL A 194 0.46 -33.47 19.90
C VAL A 194 1.83 -32.80 19.93
N LEU A 195 2.63 -33.11 20.96
CA LEU A 195 3.86 -32.37 21.25
C LEU A 195 4.88 -32.52 20.12
N PRO A 196 5.26 -33.74 19.68
CA PRO A 196 6.33 -33.85 18.69
C PRO A 196 5.86 -33.44 17.28
N LEU A 197 4.55 -33.57 16.98
CA LEU A 197 4.00 -33.01 15.74
C LEU A 197 4.03 -31.48 15.73
N SER A 198 3.83 -30.84 16.89
CA SER A 198 3.95 -29.39 17.02
C SER A 198 5.39 -28.90 16.98
N GLU A 199 6.34 -29.68 17.49
CA GLU A 199 7.77 -29.38 17.45
C GLU A 199 8.29 -29.25 16.01
N LEU A 200 7.76 -30.07 15.07
CA LEU A 200 8.11 -30.03 13.65
C LEU A 200 7.97 -28.64 13.01
N TYR A 201 7.08 -27.79 13.53
CA TYR A 201 6.85 -26.44 13.00
C TYR A 201 7.22 -25.33 14.00
N LEU A 202 6.88 -25.51 15.28
CA LEU A 202 7.03 -24.46 16.28
C LEU A 202 8.51 -24.15 16.54
N LEU A 203 9.39 -25.16 16.54
CA LEU A 203 10.84 -24.96 16.70
C LEU A 203 11.41 -24.14 15.53
N PRO A 204 11.23 -24.54 14.26
CA PRO A 204 11.67 -23.72 13.13
C PRO A 204 11.14 -22.28 13.15
N HIS A 205 9.91 -22.07 13.66
CA HIS A 205 9.36 -20.73 13.84
C HIS A 205 10.14 -19.92 14.88
N VAL A 206 10.47 -20.51 16.04
CA VAL A 206 11.28 -19.87 17.08
C VAL A 206 12.70 -19.58 16.58
N TYR A 207 13.33 -20.54 15.88
CA TYR A 207 14.66 -20.38 15.29
C TYR A 207 14.71 -19.33 14.17
N TYR A 208 13.59 -19.04 13.53
CA TYR A 208 13.46 -17.89 12.62
C TYR A 208 13.26 -16.58 13.39
N LEU A 209 12.36 -16.58 14.37
CA LEU A 209 11.92 -15.38 15.06
C LEU A 209 13.04 -14.78 15.91
N ALA A 210 13.80 -15.61 16.62
CA ALA A 210 14.90 -15.18 17.49
C ALA A 210 16.00 -14.36 16.75
N PRO A 211 16.66 -14.87 15.70
CA PRO A 211 17.66 -14.10 14.95
C PRO A 211 17.05 -12.92 14.20
N SER A 212 15.79 -13.02 13.75
CA SER A 212 15.12 -11.91 13.05
C SER A 212 14.79 -10.75 13.98
N ILE A 213 14.31 -11.03 15.20
CA ILE A 213 14.11 -10.01 16.25
C ILE A 213 15.46 -9.43 16.68
N PHE A 214 16.47 -10.26 16.88
CA PHE A 214 17.82 -9.81 17.21
C PHE A 214 18.37 -8.84 16.15
N ALA A 215 18.28 -9.20 14.86
CA ALA A 215 18.70 -8.33 13.78
C ALA A 215 17.87 -7.03 13.73
N ALA A 216 16.55 -7.11 13.92
CA ALA A 216 15.66 -5.94 13.92
C ALA A 216 15.96 -4.94 15.05
N LEU A 217 16.36 -5.42 16.23
CA LEU A 217 16.63 -4.60 17.42
C LEU A 217 18.07 -4.07 17.47
N PHE A 218 19.06 -4.92 17.18
CA PHE A 218 20.47 -4.61 17.44
C PHE A 218 21.27 -4.23 16.20
N VAL A 219 20.81 -4.61 15.00
CA VAL A 219 21.57 -4.43 13.76
C VAL A 219 20.92 -3.32 12.94
N PHE A 220 21.37 -2.08 13.17
CA PHE A 220 20.80 -0.87 12.54
C PHE A 220 19.27 -0.80 12.69
N PRO A 221 18.75 -0.61 13.91
CA PRO A 221 17.32 -0.41 14.11
C PRO A 221 16.85 0.81 13.30
N THR A 222 15.76 0.65 12.56
CA THR A 222 15.20 1.69 11.69
C THR A 222 13.85 2.13 12.26
N SER A 223 13.67 3.43 12.46
CA SER A 223 12.40 3.99 12.90
C SER A 223 11.42 4.20 11.73
N VAL A 224 10.14 4.26 12.06
CA VAL A 224 9.05 4.65 11.16
C VAL A 224 9.25 6.09 10.71
N ALA A 225 9.60 7.00 11.63
CA ALA A 225 9.89 8.39 11.31
C ALA A 225 11.01 8.52 10.26
N GLU A 226 12.14 7.82 10.43
CA GLU A 226 13.25 7.82 9.45
C GLU A 226 12.80 7.28 8.08
N THR A 227 12.06 6.18 8.07
CA THR A 227 11.56 5.56 6.83
C THR A 227 10.56 6.48 6.11
N LEU A 228 9.71 7.16 6.86
CA LEU A 228 8.71 8.08 6.32
C LEU A 228 9.37 9.37 5.80
N MET A 229 10.38 9.89 6.49
CA MET A 229 11.21 11.02 6.04
C MET A 229 11.96 10.69 4.74
N GLU A 230 12.54 9.51 4.62
CA GLU A 230 13.17 9.07 3.35
C GLU A 230 12.12 8.90 2.23
N THR A 231 10.91 8.45 2.56
CA THR A 231 9.81 8.39 1.58
C THR A 231 9.41 9.80 1.11
N GLN A 232 9.27 10.74 2.04
CA GLN A 232 8.99 12.15 1.78
C GLN A 232 10.11 12.83 0.96
N ARG A 233 11.38 12.49 1.21
CA ARG A 233 12.52 12.91 0.38
C ARG A 233 12.35 12.48 -1.07
N ASN A 234 12.06 11.20 -1.29
CA ASN A 234 11.90 10.65 -2.63
C ASN A 234 10.73 11.30 -3.37
N ILE A 235 9.64 11.60 -2.66
CA ILE A 235 8.52 12.37 -3.21
C ILE A 235 8.98 13.80 -3.56
N SER A 236 9.73 14.46 -2.69
CA SER A 236 10.23 15.83 -2.92
C SER A 236 11.16 15.91 -4.13
N ILE A 237 12.00 14.89 -4.37
CA ILE A 237 12.84 14.80 -5.57
C ILE A 237 11.98 14.71 -6.83
N ILE A 238 10.91 13.90 -6.80
CA ILE A 238 9.95 13.80 -7.91
C ILE A 238 9.23 15.14 -8.11
N LEU A 239 8.78 15.80 -7.04
CA LEU A 239 8.13 17.11 -7.16
C LEU A 239 9.08 18.17 -7.74
N HIS A 240 10.35 18.17 -7.33
CA HIS A 240 11.37 19.04 -7.92
C HIS A 240 11.57 18.76 -9.41
N SER A 241 11.66 17.48 -9.82
CA SER A 241 11.83 17.14 -11.24
C SER A 241 10.65 17.54 -12.09
N LEU A 242 9.42 17.35 -11.59
CA LEU A 242 8.19 17.76 -12.25
C LEU A 242 8.13 19.29 -12.43
N VAL A 243 8.46 20.07 -11.38
CA VAL A 243 8.50 21.54 -11.48
C VAL A 243 9.64 22.03 -12.39
N ALA A 244 10.82 21.42 -12.32
CA ALA A 244 11.96 21.79 -13.16
C ALA A 244 11.71 21.51 -14.65
N ALA A 245 10.96 20.46 -14.96
CA ALA A 245 10.54 20.15 -16.34
C ALA A 245 9.63 21.24 -16.93
N LEU A 246 8.92 22.01 -16.10
CA LEU A 246 8.03 23.10 -16.51
C LEU A 246 8.75 24.45 -16.70
N SER A 247 10.09 24.50 -16.52
CA SER A 247 10.85 25.75 -16.67
C SER A 247 11.08 26.15 -18.13
N VAL A 248 11.25 27.47 -18.37
CA VAL A 248 11.46 28.06 -19.71
C VAL A 248 12.58 27.40 -20.48
N SER A 249 13.72 27.15 -19.81
CA SER A 249 14.92 26.56 -20.43
C SER A 249 14.66 25.14 -20.90
N SER A 250 14.00 24.32 -20.08
CA SER A 250 13.66 22.94 -20.43
C SER A 250 12.69 22.85 -21.60
N ILE A 251 11.71 23.76 -21.64
CA ILE A 251 10.69 23.83 -22.71
C ILE A 251 11.29 24.37 -24.02
N ALA A 252 12.25 25.31 -23.95
CA ALA A 252 12.91 25.87 -25.12
C ALA A 252 13.77 24.84 -25.86
N GLU A 253 14.36 23.89 -25.14
CA GLU A 253 15.24 22.84 -25.68
C GLU A 253 14.49 21.64 -26.31
N LEU A 254 13.19 21.50 -26.07
CA LEU A 254 12.39 20.36 -26.56
C LEU A 254 12.01 20.50 -28.05
N SER A 255 12.25 19.45 -28.84
CA SER A 255 11.74 19.32 -30.21
C SER A 255 10.25 18.91 -30.23
N PRO A 256 9.49 19.18 -31.31
CA PRO A 256 8.04 18.87 -31.37
C PRO A 256 7.70 17.39 -31.10
N SER A 257 8.52 16.45 -31.56
CA SER A 257 8.36 15.01 -31.27
C SER A 257 8.67 14.65 -29.82
N ASP A 258 9.53 15.42 -29.16
CA ASP A 258 9.95 15.19 -27.77
C ASP A 258 8.95 15.74 -26.75
N VAL A 259 8.05 16.64 -27.14
CA VAL A 259 7.01 17.17 -26.25
C VAL A 259 6.07 16.06 -25.78
N ALA A 260 5.65 15.16 -26.68
CA ALA A 260 4.77 14.05 -26.34
C ALA A 260 5.43 13.05 -25.38
N THR A 261 6.73 12.77 -25.57
CA THR A 261 7.50 11.88 -24.71
C THR A 261 7.77 12.52 -23.34
N ALA A 262 8.04 13.83 -23.29
CA ALA A 262 8.19 14.61 -22.06
C ALA A 262 6.90 14.64 -21.21
N PHE A 263 5.73 14.75 -21.84
CA PHE A 263 4.46 14.65 -21.12
C PHE A 263 4.22 13.24 -20.56
N ALA A 264 4.54 12.20 -21.33
CA ALA A 264 4.40 10.82 -20.88
C ALA A 264 5.34 10.50 -19.70
N THR A 265 6.57 11.02 -19.71
CA THR A 265 7.51 10.86 -18.59
C THR A 265 7.07 11.64 -17.35
N HIS A 266 6.53 12.84 -17.52
CA HIS A 266 5.96 13.64 -16.43
C HIS A 266 4.77 12.92 -15.74
N GLU A 267 3.87 12.33 -16.52
CA GLU A 267 2.75 11.52 -16.01
C GLU A 267 3.23 10.25 -15.28
N ALA A 268 4.24 9.57 -15.83
CA ALA A 268 4.84 8.40 -15.20
C ALA A 268 5.52 8.75 -13.86
N GLN A 269 6.27 9.86 -13.78
CA GLN A 269 6.89 10.33 -12.55
C GLN A 269 5.85 10.70 -11.49
N ARG A 270 4.76 11.36 -11.87
CA ARG A 270 3.65 11.63 -10.95
C ARG A 270 3.01 10.33 -10.42
N GLY A 271 2.81 9.35 -11.28
CA GLY A 271 2.33 8.02 -10.88
C GLY A 271 3.25 7.38 -9.83
N ALA A 272 4.56 7.48 -10.02
CA ALA A 272 5.56 6.99 -9.07
C ALA A 272 5.48 7.74 -7.71
N GLY A 273 5.34 9.07 -7.72
CA GLY A 273 5.17 9.86 -6.50
C GLY A 273 3.91 9.48 -5.72
N SER A 274 2.80 9.24 -6.43
CA SER A 274 1.54 8.80 -5.83
C SER A 274 1.65 7.42 -5.16
N ALA A 275 2.37 6.47 -5.76
CA ALA A 275 2.62 5.16 -5.17
C ALA A 275 3.43 5.23 -3.85
N LEU A 276 4.38 6.17 -3.76
CA LEU A 276 5.13 6.42 -2.53
C LEU A 276 4.21 6.92 -1.40
N PHE A 277 3.22 7.78 -1.70
CA PHE A 277 2.26 8.22 -0.68
C PHE A 277 1.44 7.07 -0.09
N ASP A 278 1.05 6.07 -0.88
CA ASP A 278 0.34 4.92 -0.30
C ASP A 278 1.23 4.16 0.64
N SER A 279 2.47 3.89 0.22
CA SER A 279 3.42 3.17 1.06
C SER A 279 3.65 3.89 2.40
N ALA A 280 3.65 5.23 2.39
CA ALA A 280 3.70 6.07 3.58
C ALA A 280 2.45 5.94 4.47
N THR A 281 1.24 5.95 3.89
CA THR A 281 -0.02 5.82 4.66
C THR A 281 -0.12 4.51 5.45
N VAL A 282 0.50 3.43 4.95
CA VAL A 282 0.47 2.10 5.57
C VAL A 282 1.26 2.03 6.88
N ILE A 283 2.31 2.86 7.00
CA ILE A 283 3.24 2.86 8.13
C ILE A 283 2.97 4.03 9.08
N SER A 284 2.32 5.10 8.59
CA SER A 284 1.97 6.29 9.38
C SER A 284 1.25 6.02 10.72
N PRO A 285 0.39 5.00 10.91
CA PRO A 285 -0.25 4.75 12.20
C PRO A 285 0.73 4.37 13.32
N TYR A 286 1.89 3.80 12.98
CA TYR A 286 2.89 3.33 13.96
C TYR A 286 3.77 4.46 14.53
N LEU A 287 3.65 5.66 13.97
CA LEU A 287 4.48 6.82 14.30
C LEU A 287 4.32 7.28 15.77
N GLY A 288 3.15 7.02 16.37
CA GLY A 288 2.87 7.30 17.79
C GLY A 288 3.25 6.17 18.75
N MET A 289 3.56 4.98 18.23
CA MET A 289 3.87 3.78 19.02
C MET A 289 5.37 3.53 19.19
N GLU A 290 6.21 4.29 18.50
CA GLU A 290 7.64 4.05 18.48
C GLU A 290 8.46 4.96 19.38
N ILE A 291 9.68 4.51 19.66
CA ILE A 291 10.74 5.36 20.17
C ILE A 291 11.53 5.85 18.96
N SER A 292 11.58 7.15 18.74
CA SER A 292 12.32 7.75 17.62
C SER A 292 13.38 8.72 18.11
N VAL A 293 14.47 8.81 17.37
CA VAL A 293 15.55 9.80 17.58
C VAL A 293 15.57 10.69 16.36
N GLY A 294 15.54 12.01 16.57
CA GLY A 294 15.59 12.98 15.50
C GLY A 294 15.17 14.38 15.96
N ASN A 295 15.28 15.35 15.05
CA ASN A 295 14.83 16.71 15.30
C ASN A 295 13.30 16.80 15.24
N ALA A 296 12.66 16.00 14.39
CA ALA A 296 11.21 15.97 14.21
C ALA A 296 10.53 14.95 15.14
N SER A 297 9.40 15.34 15.75
CA SER A 297 8.50 14.38 16.40
C SER A 297 7.73 13.54 15.39
N GLY A 298 7.08 12.46 15.84
CA GLY A 298 6.14 11.72 15.01
C GLY A 298 5.04 12.62 14.42
N LEU A 299 4.47 13.52 15.22
CA LEU A 299 3.46 14.46 14.72
C LEU A 299 4.01 15.43 13.67
N ASP A 300 5.25 15.90 13.85
CA ASP A 300 5.91 16.77 12.86
C ASP A 300 6.14 16.02 11.53
N VAL A 301 6.56 14.75 11.59
CA VAL A 301 6.73 13.90 10.39
C VAL A 301 5.39 13.69 9.68
N LYS A 302 4.30 13.48 10.44
CA LYS A 302 2.94 13.38 9.87
C LYS A 302 2.52 14.68 9.18
N GLN A 303 2.78 15.82 9.82
CA GLN A 303 2.45 17.14 9.27
C GLN A 303 3.25 17.45 7.99
N LEU A 304 4.55 17.17 7.97
CA LEU A 304 5.39 17.26 6.77
C LEU A 304 4.82 16.43 5.61
N GLY A 305 4.34 15.21 5.91
CA GLY A 305 3.72 14.35 4.91
C GLY A 305 2.43 14.93 4.33
N ILE A 306 1.61 15.59 5.14
CA ILE A 306 0.39 16.28 4.70
C ILE A 306 0.74 17.45 3.78
N LEU A 307 1.71 18.29 4.17
CA LEU A 307 2.15 19.45 3.39
C LEU A 307 2.71 19.05 2.01
N ILE A 308 3.59 18.04 1.95
CA ILE A 308 4.09 17.52 0.67
C ILE A 308 2.95 16.96 -0.19
N ARG A 309 1.97 16.31 0.44
CA ARG A 309 0.82 15.74 -0.28
C ARG A 309 -0.06 16.82 -0.89
N HIS A 310 -0.23 17.97 -0.22
CA HIS A 310 -0.92 19.13 -0.80
C HIS A 310 -0.20 19.67 -2.03
N ILE A 311 1.14 19.83 -1.97
CA ILE A 311 1.96 20.26 -3.13
C ILE A 311 1.81 19.30 -4.31
N SER A 312 1.78 17.99 -4.05
CA SER A 312 1.57 16.99 -5.10
C SER A 312 0.19 17.08 -5.76
N LEU A 313 -0.86 17.42 -5.00
CA LEU A 313 -2.22 17.59 -5.51
C LEU A 313 -2.40 18.87 -6.33
N THR A 314 -1.67 19.94 -6.02
CA THR A 314 -1.67 21.16 -6.83
C THR A 314 -0.93 20.95 -8.14
N LEU A 315 0.24 20.31 -8.10
CA LEU A 315 1.05 20.04 -9.30
C LEU A 315 0.30 19.16 -10.32
N GLY A 316 -0.40 18.16 -9.78
CA GLY A 316 -1.80 17.90 -10.08
C GLY A 316 -2.48 18.57 -11.28
N GLY A 317 -3.12 19.70 -10.98
CA GLY A 317 -3.97 20.45 -11.89
C GLY A 317 -3.22 20.99 -13.10
N PHE A 318 -1.95 21.40 -12.94
CA PHE A 318 -1.14 21.92 -14.05
C PHE A 318 -0.95 20.89 -15.17
N SER A 319 -0.67 19.64 -14.81
CA SER A 319 -0.47 18.57 -15.80
C SER A 319 -1.72 18.38 -16.66
N ASN A 320 -2.91 18.49 -16.06
CA ASN A 320 -4.17 18.36 -16.79
C ASN A 320 -4.55 19.63 -17.54
N PHE A 321 -4.20 20.80 -17.03
CA PHE A 321 -4.35 22.06 -17.76
C PHE A 321 -3.63 21.98 -19.12
N PHE A 322 -2.37 21.53 -19.13
CA PHE A 322 -1.62 21.34 -20.38
C PHE A 322 -2.28 20.31 -21.30
N ARG A 323 -2.82 19.23 -20.73
CA ARG A 323 -3.56 18.21 -21.49
C ARG A 323 -4.83 18.76 -22.12
N HIS A 324 -5.59 19.56 -21.39
CA HIS A 324 -6.82 20.18 -21.86
C HIS A 324 -6.54 21.15 -23.01
N MET A 325 -5.47 21.94 -22.92
CA MET A 325 -5.02 22.81 -24.01
C MET A 325 -4.65 22.01 -25.27
N LYS A 326 -3.93 20.89 -25.11
CA LYS A 326 -3.60 19.98 -26.21
C LYS A 326 -4.87 19.43 -26.88
N ASN A 327 -5.83 18.96 -26.07
CA ASN A 327 -7.07 18.35 -26.56
C ASN A 327 -7.97 19.36 -27.28
N ARG A 328 -8.13 20.59 -26.74
CA ARG A 328 -8.89 21.67 -27.40
C ARG A 328 -8.34 22.01 -28.78
N ARG A 329 -7.01 22.05 -28.91
CA ARG A 329 -6.35 22.34 -30.19
C ARG A 329 -6.53 21.21 -31.21
N SER A 330 -6.48 19.96 -30.77
CA SER A 330 -6.77 18.80 -31.63
C SER A 330 -8.23 18.75 -32.09
N ALA A 331 -9.16 19.32 -31.32
CA ALA A 331 -10.56 19.44 -31.73
C ALA A 331 -10.79 20.58 -32.75
N GLN A 332 -10.02 21.67 -32.63
CA GLN A 332 -10.03 22.78 -33.60
C GLN A 332 -9.40 22.41 -34.95
N SER A 333 -8.49 21.41 -35.00
CA SER A 333 -7.73 21.11 -36.22
C SER A 333 -8.46 20.32 -37.31
N GLY A 334 -9.70 19.83 -37.09
CA GLY A 334 -10.71 19.42 -38.10
C GLY A 334 -10.33 18.63 -39.37
N HIS A 335 -9.09 18.23 -39.61
CA HIS A 335 -8.61 17.74 -40.91
C HIS A 335 -7.78 16.46 -40.77
N ASP A 336 -8.05 15.55 -41.70
CA ASP A 336 -7.52 14.22 -41.95
C ASP A 336 -6.14 13.90 -41.30
N PRO A 337 -6.04 12.90 -40.40
CA PRO A 337 -4.81 12.54 -39.69
C PRO A 337 -3.69 12.02 -40.61
N SER A 338 -3.97 11.76 -41.89
CA SER A 338 -3.01 11.27 -42.88
C SER A 338 -2.20 12.37 -43.60
N LYS A 339 -2.58 13.65 -43.47
CA LYS A 339 -1.90 14.79 -44.12
C LYS A 339 -1.10 15.70 -43.17
N ALA A 340 -1.21 15.48 -41.86
CA ALA A 340 -0.59 16.32 -40.84
C ALA A 340 0.95 16.16 -40.71
N GLU A 341 1.57 15.20 -41.40
CA GLU A 341 3.01 14.96 -41.28
C GLU A 341 3.90 15.94 -42.07
N ASN A 342 3.35 16.71 -43.03
CA ASN A 342 4.19 17.47 -43.97
C ASN A 342 3.97 18.99 -44.02
N GLU A 343 3.13 19.56 -43.15
CA GLU A 343 2.93 21.01 -43.11
C GLU A 343 2.70 21.41 -41.67
N PHE A 344 3.68 22.08 -41.03
CA PHE A 344 3.51 23.09 -39.97
C PHE A 344 4.87 23.40 -39.31
N THR A 345 5.37 24.62 -39.56
CA THR A 345 6.73 25.09 -39.22
C THR A 345 6.88 25.78 -37.87
N VAL A 346 5.82 25.99 -37.08
CA VAL A 346 5.92 26.51 -35.70
C VAL A 346 4.75 25.94 -34.89
N ASP A 347 5.00 25.52 -33.66
CA ASP A 347 4.01 24.85 -32.80
C ASP A 347 3.41 25.85 -31.77
N PRO A 348 2.21 26.44 -32.00
CA PRO A 348 1.57 27.40 -31.09
C PRO A 348 1.47 26.99 -29.62
N LEU A 349 1.40 25.68 -29.33
CA LEU A 349 1.44 25.16 -27.95
C LEU A 349 2.81 25.38 -27.31
N ARG A 350 3.89 25.26 -28.08
CA ARG A 350 5.24 25.61 -27.63
C ARG A 350 5.37 27.12 -27.40
N GLU A 351 4.79 27.95 -28.27
CA GLU A 351 4.80 29.41 -28.07
C GLU A 351 4.00 29.85 -26.84
N LEU A 352 2.83 29.25 -26.59
CA LEU A 352 2.03 29.52 -25.40
C LEU A 352 2.70 29.00 -24.12
N LEU A 353 3.36 27.84 -24.18
CA LEU A 353 4.18 27.36 -23.08
C LEU A 353 5.38 28.30 -22.82
N LEU A 354 6.02 28.79 -23.88
CA LEU A 354 7.11 29.75 -23.78
C LEU A 354 6.62 31.11 -23.26
N SER A 355 5.43 31.57 -23.63
CA SER A 355 4.86 32.83 -23.12
C SER A 355 4.50 32.71 -21.64
N LEU A 356 3.77 31.65 -21.24
CA LEU A 356 3.47 31.33 -19.85
C LEU A 356 4.75 31.20 -19.02
N ALA A 357 5.72 30.44 -19.52
CA ALA A 357 6.97 30.23 -18.83
C ALA A 357 7.78 31.52 -18.73
N ARG A 358 7.80 32.40 -19.75
CA ARG A 358 8.49 33.70 -19.68
C ARG A 358 7.89 34.59 -18.61
N THR A 359 6.56 34.74 -18.58
CA THR A 359 5.83 35.58 -17.62
C THR A 359 5.96 35.08 -16.18
N SER A 360 6.13 33.77 -15.99
CA SER A 360 6.21 33.12 -14.67
C SER A 360 7.59 32.57 -14.32
N SER A 361 8.61 32.86 -15.13
CA SER A 361 9.97 32.29 -15.04
C SER A 361 10.59 32.46 -13.65
N VAL A 362 10.43 33.64 -13.05
CA VAL A 362 10.96 33.92 -11.71
C VAL A 362 10.28 33.05 -10.66
N ARG A 363 8.95 32.94 -10.68
CA ARG A 363 8.18 32.11 -9.73
C ARG A 363 8.54 30.62 -9.85
N TYR A 364 8.67 30.11 -11.07
CA TYR A 364 9.12 28.73 -11.30
C TYR A 364 10.52 28.45 -10.76
N SER A 365 11.47 29.35 -11.06
CA SER A 365 12.84 29.17 -10.60
C SER A 365 12.96 29.23 -9.06
N ALA A 366 12.18 30.11 -8.41
CA ALA A 366 12.11 30.21 -6.96
C ALA A 366 11.51 28.94 -6.34
N ILE A 367 10.38 28.44 -6.87
CA ILE A 367 9.74 27.20 -6.39
C ILE A 367 10.65 25.99 -6.59
N ALA A 368 11.30 25.87 -7.76
CA ALA A 368 12.24 24.78 -8.04
C ALA A 368 13.45 24.83 -7.09
N SER A 369 14.00 26.01 -6.82
CA SER A 369 15.08 26.22 -5.85
C SER A 369 14.64 25.82 -4.44
N ALA A 370 13.47 26.26 -3.99
CA ALA A 370 12.89 25.91 -2.70
C ALA A 370 12.72 24.38 -2.52
N LEU A 371 12.16 23.68 -3.51
CA LEU A 371 12.00 22.23 -3.48
C LEU A 371 13.34 21.49 -3.44
N ARG A 372 14.39 22.03 -4.08
CA ARG A 372 15.74 21.48 -4.01
C ARG A 372 16.32 21.62 -2.60
N THR A 373 16.14 22.76 -1.95
CA THR A 373 16.55 22.97 -0.55
C THR A 373 15.76 22.09 0.42
N ILE A 374 14.48 21.84 0.15
CA ILE A 374 13.68 20.86 0.91
C ILE A 374 14.27 19.45 0.76
N CYS A 375 14.76 19.08 -0.43
CA CYS A 375 15.44 17.79 -0.61
C CYS A 375 16.72 17.68 0.23
N SER A 376 17.51 18.75 0.36
CA SER A 376 18.70 18.76 1.22
C SER A 376 18.35 18.72 2.71
N PHE A 377 17.26 19.37 3.12
CA PHE A 377 16.69 19.23 4.46
C PHE A 377 16.35 17.77 4.79
N TYR A 378 15.60 17.08 3.92
CA TYR A 378 15.29 15.66 4.15
C TYR A 378 16.52 14.77 4.13
N GLU A 379 17.49 15.04 3.26
CA GLU A 379 18.75 14.30 3.25
C GLU A 379 19.50 14.43 4.58
N HIS A 380 19.51 15.61 5.20
CA HIS A 380 20.06 15.79 6.53
C HIS A 380 19.26 15.07 7.61
N GLN A 381 17.94 15.17 7.58
CA GLN A 381 17.07 14.50 8.55
C GLN A 381 17.15 12.97 8.51
N THR A 382 17.47 12.40 7.34
CA THR A 382 17.63 10.94 7.14
C THR A 382 19.06 10.43 7.36
N ASP A 383 20.01 11.33 7.64
CA ASP A 383 21.41 10.98 7.81
C ASP A 383 21.65 10.45 9.23
N TRP A 384 21.84 9.13 9.35
CA TRP A 384 21.96 8.43 10.63
C TRP A 384 23.01 9.02 11.57
N PHE A 385 24.12 9.53 11.03
CA PHE A 385 25.19 10.14 11.83
C PHE A 385 24.89 11.59 12.24
N ALA A 386 24.00 12.28 11.53
CA ALA A 386 23.66 13.68 11.81
C ALA A 386 22.48 13.82 12.76
N THR A 387 21.46 12.96 12.63
CA THR A 387 20.19 13.06 13.38
C THR A 387 19.78 11.76 14.07
N GLY A 388 20.49 10.65 13.85
CA GLY A 388 20.20 9.35 14.44
C GLY A 388 20.85 9.12 15.81
N PHE A 389 20.86 7.87 16.26
CA PHE A 389 21.38 7.48 17.59
C PHE A 389 22.83 7.96 17.87
N PRO A 390 23.78 7.91 16.91
CA PRO A 390 25.13 8.44 17.12
C PRO A 390 25.17 9.94 17.42
N ALA A 391 24.26 10.74 16.86
CA ALA A 391 24.21 12.18 17.08
C ALA A 391 23.80 12.53 18.52
N LEU A 392 23.10 11.63 19.22
CA LEU A 392 22.72 11.80 20.62
C LEU A 392 23.90 11.57 21.58
N LEU A 393 24.86 10.72 21.17
CA LEU A 393 26.04 10.37 21.98
C LEU A 393 27.27 11.21 21.66
N ILE A 394 27.38 11.70 20.42
CA ILE A 394 28.55 12.45 19.93
C ILE A 394 28.05 13.68 19.17
N SER A 395 28.08 14.85 19.82
CA SER A 395 27.89 16.13 19.12
C SER A 395 29.16 16.46 18.33
N SER A 396 29.21 16.00 17.08
CA SER A 396 30.33 16.36 16.20
C SER A 396 30.23 17.85 15.82
N SER A 397 31.35 18.58 15.87
CA SER A 397 31.43 19.97 15.40
C SER A 397 31.01 20.10 13.93
N GLN A 398 31.28 19.06 13.13
CA GLN A 398 30.83 18.97 11.73
C GLN A 398 29.30 18.89 11.59
N GLY A 399 28.62 18.20 12.51
CA GLY A 399 27.16 18.11 12.52
C GLY A 399 26.49 19.45 12.81
N ILE A 400 27.03 20.23 13.75
CA ILE A 400 26.54 21.57 14.08
C ILE A 400 26.72 22.53 12.89
N ALA A 401 27.90 22.53 12.27
CA ALA A 401 28.17 23.36 11.09
C ALA A 401 27.28 23.00 9.90
N LYS A 402 27.03 21.70 9.67
CA LYS A 402 26.12 21.21 8.61
C LYS A 402 24.68 21.67 8.86
N LYS A 403 24.22 21.60 10.11
CA LYS A 403 22.90 22.08 10.53
C LYS A 403 22.73 23.58 10.29
N GLU A 404 23.70 24.39 10.72
CA GLU A 404 23.66 25.84 10.51
C GLU A 404 23.64 26.21 9.01
N ARG A 405 24.44 25.52 8.20
CA ARG A 405 24.44 25.70 6.74
C ARG A 405 23.05 25.45 6.14
N ILE A 406 22.39 24.36 6.50
CA ILE A 406 21.06 24.01 5.97
C ILE A 406 20.00 25.01 6.45
N LEU A 407 20.06 25.46 7.70
CA LEU A 407 19.18 26.51 8.21
C LEU A 407 19.32 27.81 7.43
N THR A 408 20.55 28.19 7.05
CA THR A 408 20.81 29.35 6.21
C THR A 408 20.25 29.15 4.81
N GLU A 409 20.53 28.00 4.18
CA GLU A 409 19.99 27.66 2.85
C GLU A 409 18.44 27.67 2.82
N LEU A 410 17.78 27.16 3.87
CA LEU A 410 16.31 27.20 4.02
C LEU A 410 15.78 28.63 4.18
N ARG A 411 16.44 29.47 4.99
CA ARG A 411 16.04 30.88 5.17
C ARG A 411 16.23 31.69 3.89
N ASP A 412 17.31 31.44 3.17
CA ASP A 412 17.58 32.11 1.89
C ASP A 412 16.55 31.71 0.83
N ALA A 413 16.24 30.42 0.73
CA ALA A 413 15.20 29.91 -0.16
C ALA A 413 13.81 30.48 0.19
N LEU A 414 13.50 30.59 1.49
CA LEU A 414 12.27 31.21 1.97
C LEU A 414 12.20 32.68 1.54
N ALA A 415 13.24 33.47 1.81
CA ALA A 415 13.26 34.88 1.46
C ALA A 415 13.20 35.11 -0.06
N GLN A 416 13.81 34.23 -0.85
CA GLN A 416 13.71 34.26 -2.32
C GLN A 416 12.28 33.98 -2.78
N LEU A 417 11.61 32.97 -2.21
CA LEU A 417 10.24 32.63 -2.55
C LEU A 417 9.24 33.72 -2.14
N GLU A 418 9.36 34.27 -0.92
CA GLU A 418 8.53 35.38 -0.45
C GLU A 418 8.64 36.61 -1.37
N ARG A 419 9.86 36.94 -1.82
CA ARG A 419 10.07 38.03 -2.79
C ARG A 419 9.44 37.74 -4.14
N ALA A 420 9.58 36.52 -4.66
CA ALA A 420 9.00 36.14 -5.95
C ALA A 420 7.46 36.09 -5.94
N MET A 421 6.88 35.92 -4.75
CA MET A 421 5.44 35.78 -4.50
C MET A 421 4.75 37.09 -4.12
N SER A 422 5.51 38.13 -3.75
CA SER A 422 4.96 39.46 -3.44
C SER A 422 4.50 40.19 -4.72
N ASP A 423 3.29 40.75 -4.68
CA ASP A 423 2.68 41.45 -5.82
C ASP A 423 3.51 42.70 -6.25
N ASP A 424 4.25 43.33 -5.34
CA ASP A 424 5.13 44.49 -5.59
C ASP A 424 6.31 44.15 -6.53
N TYR A 425 6.76 42.90 -6.55
CA TYR A 425 7.91 42.49 -7.35
C TYR A 425 7.56 42.42 -8.85
N GLN A 426 6.32 42.04 -9.21
CA GLN A 426 5.86 42.08 -10.60
C GLN A 426 5.75 43.50 -11.15
N ALA A 427 5.39 44.48 -10.31
CA ALA A 427 5.38 45.90 -10.70
C ALA A 427 6.78 46.43 -11.05
N SER A 428 7.84 45.87 -10.44
CA SER A 428 9.24 46.26 -10.72
C SER A 428 9.85 45.62 -11.97
N LEU A 429 9.26 44.55 -12.50
CA LEU A 429 9.72 43.84 -13.71
C LEU A 429 9.03 44.31 -15.00
N ALA A 430 8.04 45.21 -14.91
CA ALA A 430 7.53 45.91 -16.07
C ALA A 430 8.68 46.68 -16.74
N PRO A 431 8.85 46.58 -18.08
CA PRO A 431 10.03 47.14 -18.73
C PRO A 431 10.12 48.64 -18.47
N ALA A 432 11.23 49.07 -17.88
CA ALA A 432 11.58 50.47 -17.73
C ALA A 432 11.54 51.13 -19.12
N ALA A 433 10.61 52.06 -19.29
CA ALA A 433 10.55 52.93 -20.46
C ALA A 433 11.95 53.56 -20.69
N SER A 434 12.53 53.30 -21.87
CA SER A 434 13.76 53.95 -22.29
C SER A 434 13.43 55.36 -22.79
N PRO A 435 14.04 56.44 -22.26
CA PRO A 435 13.85 57.78 -22.79
C PRO A 435 14.92 58.08 -23.83
N GLN A 436 14.58 58.16 -25.13
CA GLN A 436 15.44 58.81 -26.15
C GLN A 436 14.69 59.14 -27.46
N GLN A 437 14.49 60.45 -27.69
CA GLN A 437 14.59 61.22 -28.97
C GLN A 437 13.53 60.96 -30.07
N LEU A 438 13.00 61.90 -30.89
CA LEU A 438 12.98 63.37 -31.07
C LEU A 438 11.91 63.64 -32.22
N PRO A 439 11.60 64.88 -32.67
CA PRO A 439 10.24 65.40 -32.84
C PRO A 439 9.71 65.43 -34.29
N ILE A 440 8.39 65.28 -34.51
CA ILE A 440 7.73 65.66 -35.78
C ILE A 440 6.34 66.28 -35.52
N THR A 441 6.30 67.60 -35.77
CA THR A 441 5.24 68.53 -36.23
C THR A 441 3.73 68.19 -36.16
N GLU A 442 3.02 69.10 -35.48
CA GLU A 442 1.72 69.74 -35.74
C GLU A 442 0.68 69.13 -36.72
N SER A 443 -0.54 68.94 -36.21
CA SER A 443 -1.80 69.41 -36.84
C SER A 443 -2.96 69.37 -35.82
N GLU A 444 -3.76 70.43 -35.83
CA GLU A 444 -4.84 70.81 -34.91
C GLU A 444 -6.09 69.90 -34.90
N GLY A 445 -6.85 69.94 -33.78
CA GLY A 445 -8.32 69.77 -33.82
C GLY A 445 -9.01 69.07 -32.64
N GLY A 446 -9.41 69.82 -31.60
CA GLY A 446 -10.79 69.74 -31.06
C GLY A 446 -11.16 68.81 -29.88
N LYS A 447 -11.18 69.40 -28.67
CA LYS A 447 -12.26 69.43 -27.64
C LYS A 447 -12.71 68.18 -26.82
N ALA A 448 -12.77 68.46 -25.51
CA ALA A 448 -13.65 67.95 -24.42
C ALA A 448 -13.28 66.59 -23.80
N ALA A 449 -12.97 66.38 -22.50
CA ALA A 449 -13.41 66.91 -21.19
C ALA A 449 -14.07 65.79 -20.36
N PHE A 450 -13.46 65.47 -19.22
CA PHE A 450 -14.01 64.86 -17.98
C PHE A 450 -14.55 63.41 -18.00
N ALA A 451 -13.89 62.49 -17.25
CA ALA A 451 -14.28 62.13 -15.88
C ALA A 451 -13.47 60.92 -15.34
N HIS A 452 -13.18 60.96 -14.04
CA HIS A 452 -12.34 60.06 -13.25
C HIS A 452 -12.82 58.60 -13.14
N GLY A 453 -11.84 57.69 -13.07
CA GLY A 453 -11.97 56.34 -12.51
C GLY A 453 -10.60 55.68 -12.38
N ILE A 454 -10.00 55.76 -11.18
CA ILE A 454 -8.70 55.18 -10.84
C ILE A 454 -8.78 53.65 -11.04
N THR A 455 -8.09 53.14 -12.06
CA THR A 455 -7.81 51.72 -12.24
C THR A 455 -6.31 51.54 -12.46
N THR A 456 -5.71 50.72 -11.62
CA THR A 456 -4.31 50.28 -11.67
C THR A 456 -4.06 49.51 -12.98
N PRO A 457 -2.99 49.80 -13.75
CA PRO A 457 -2.75 49.09 -15.00
C PRO A 457 -2.05 47.75 -14.71
N SER A 458 -2.75 46.65 -14.97
CA SER A 458 -2.15 45.35 -15.30
C SER A 458 -1.42 45.46 -16.66
N PRO A 459 -0.38 44.66 -16.95
CA PRO A 459 0.33 44.75 -18.22
C PRO A 459 -0.56 44.18 -19.33
N VAL A 460 -1.29 45.06 -20.00
CA VAL A 460 -2.02 44.78 -21.22
C VAL A 460 -0.98 44.64 -22.34
N LEU A 461 -0.91 43.45 -22.93
CA LEU A 461 -0.32 43.26 -24.24
C LEU A 461 -1.18 44.08 -25.21
N ASN A 462 -0.67 45.23 -25.66
CA ASN A 462 -1.29 45.99 -26.75
C ASN A 462 -1.26 45.12 -28.01
N LEU A 463 -2.42 44.60 -28.38
CA LEU A 463 -2.70 44.08 -29.72
C LEU A 463 -4.01 44.72 -30.17
N ASP A 464 -3.99 45.18 -31.42
CA ASP A 464 -5.00 46.01 -32.06
C ASP A 464 -6.41 45.41 -32.02
N SER A 465 -7.38 46.31 -32.14
CA SER A 465 -8.81 46.18 -31.87
C SER A 465 -9.62 45.29 -32.82
N ASP A 466 -9.15 44.09 -33.17
CA ASP A 466 -9.94 43.08 -33.89
C ASP A 466 -9.45 41.67 -33.50
N SER A 467 -9.90 41.12 -32.38
CA SER A 467 -9.67 39.70 -32.09
C SER A 467 -10.82 39.01 -31.36
N SER A 468 -11.10 37.82 -31.87
CA SER A 468 -12.15 36.83 -31.61
C SER A 468 -12.29 36.37 -30.14
N ASP A 469 -13.45 35.76 -29.82
CA ASP A 469 -13.74 34.99 -28.58
C ASP A 469 -12.59 34.09 -28.08
N ASP A 470 -11.71 33.63 -28.98
CA ASP A 470 -10.52 32.84 -28.65
C ASP A 470 -9.51 33.60 -27.76
N ASP A 471 -9.38 34.93 -27.88
CA ASP A 471 -8.39 35.73 -27.13
C ASP A 471 -8.81 35.97 -25.66
N GLU A 472 -10.10 36.18 -25.38
CA GLU A 472 -10.61 36.27 -23.99
C GLU A 472 -10.44 34.94 -23.25
N SER A 473 -10.66 33.82 -23.95
CA SER A 473 -10.49 32.48 -23.39
C SER A 473 -9.04 32.19 -23.02
N LEU A 474 -8.08 32.69 -23.83
CA LEU A 474 -6.65 32.53 -23.61
C LEU A 474 -6.17 33.36 -22.41
N GLN A 475 -6.67 34.59 -22.28
CA GLN A 475 -6.40 35.45 -21.12
C GLN A 475 -6.92 34.86 -19.82
N PHE A 476 -8.11 34.26 -19.84
CA PHE A 476 -8.67 33.56 -18.68
C PHE A 476 -7.84 32.34 -18.27
N LEU A 477 -7.39 31.54 -19.24
CA LEU A 477 -6.50 30.40 -18.99
C LEU A 477 -5.15 30.85 -18.39
N HIS A 478 -4.60 31.96 -18.87
CA HIS A 478 -3.38 32.57 -18.33
C HIS A 478 -3.57 33.04 -16.87
N ALA A 479 -4.72 33.65 -16.55
CA ALA A 479 -5.05 34.07 -15.19
C ALA A 479 -5.18 32.87 -14.23
N ILE A 480 -5.90 31.81 -14.62
CA ILE A 480 -6.01 30.57 -13.83
C ILE A 480 -4.63 29.96 -13.57
N TYR A 481 -3.77 29.94 -14.59
CA TYR A 481 -2.43 29.41 -14.47
C TYR A 481 -1.59 30.19 -13.45
N LEU A 482 -1.64 31.52 -13.49
CA LEU A 482 -0.93 32.36 -12.52
C LEU A 482 -1.45 32.18 -11.10
N GLU A 483 -2.75 32.03 -10.91
CA GLU A 483 -3.36 31.83 -9.59
C GLU A 483 -3.05 30.45 -9.01
N SER A 484 -3.11 29.41 -9.84
CA SER A 484 -2.67 28.07 -9.43
C SER A 484 -1.18 28.04 -9.07
N LEU A 485 -0.34 28.83 -9.75
CA LEU A 485 1.09 28.96 -9.44
C LEU A 485 1.31 29.72 -8.13
N LYS A 486 0.50 30.74 -7.87
CA LYS A 486 0.49 31.45 -6.60
C LYS A 486 0.17 30.50 -5.45
N PHE A 487 -0.90 29.72 -5.59
CA PHE A 487 -1.29 28.72 -4.59
C PHE A 487 -0.24 27.62 -4.40
N LEU A 488 0.43 27.16 -5.46
CA LEU A 488 1.57 26.25 -5.35
C LEU A 488 2.72 26.86 -4.54
N GLY A 489 3.03 28.14 -4.78
CA GLY A 489 4.01 28.91 -4.02
C GLY A 489 3.66 29.01 -2.53
N GLU A 490 2.40 29.29 -2.19
CA GLU A 490 1.92 29.31 -0.80
C GLU A 490 2.12 27.96 -0.09
N GLN A 491 1.80 26.84 -0.74
CA GLN A 491 1.99 25.51 -0.14
C GLN A 491 3.47 25.18 0.10
N VAL A 492 4.36 25.62 -0.80
CA VAL A 492 5.81 25.46 -0.63
C VAL A 492 6.35 26.37 0.47
N LEU A 493 5.76 27.57 0.62
CA LEU A 493 6.08 28.49 1.71
C LEU A 493 5.75 27.88 3.09
N ASP A 494 4.54 27.32 3.22
CA ASP A 494 4.10 26.62 4.44
C ASP A 494 5.06 25.47 4.80
N LEU A 495 5.50 24.72 3.79
CA LEU A 495 6.47 23.63 3.96
C LEU A 495 7.84 24.14 4.41
N LEU A 496 8.34 25.25 3.85
CA LEU A 496 9.62 25.86 4.26
C LEU A 496 9.56 26.41 5.69
N HIS A 497 8.50 27.14 6.05
CA HIS A 497 8.28 27.62 7.42
C HIS A 497 8.29 26.46 8.42
N PHE A 498 7.60 25.37 8.09
CA PHE A 498 7.56 24.20 8.94
C PHE A 498 8.91 23.47 9.00
N ALA A 499 9.62 23.32 7.88
CA ALA A 499 10.95 22.72 7.84
C ALA A 499 11.97 23.49 8.68
N ILE A 500 11.94 24.83 8.63
CA ILE A 500 12.79 25.68 9.48
C ILE A 500 12.44 25.47 10.97
N LYS A 501 11.15 25.41 11.32
CA LYS A 501 10.71 25.13 12.69
C LYS A 501 11.24 23.78 13.19
N VAL A 502 11.19 22.75 12.36
CA VAL A 502 11.68 21.40 12.69
C VAL A 502 13.20 21.40 12.83
N GLU A 503 13.93 22.03 11.89
CA GLU A 503 15.39 22.06 11.93
C GLU A 503 15.92 22.88 13.11
N GLN A 504 15.18 23.89 13.60
CA GLN A 504 15.53 24.62 14.82
C GLN A 504 15.49 23.75 16.08
N GLN A 505 14.70 22.67 16.08
CA GLN A 505 14.63 21.76 17.24
C GLN A 505 15.96 21.03 17.44
N SER A 506 16.29 20.73 18.69
CA SER A 506 17.43 19.87 19.03
C SER A 506 17.09 18.40 18.83
N THR A 507 18.09 17.60 18.45
CA THR A 507 17.95 16.15 18.36
C THR A 507 17.64 15.60 19.74
N ARG A 508 16.50 14.91 19.87
CA ARG A 508 16.08 14.30 21.13
C ARG A 508 15.47 12.93 20.93
N LEU A 509 15.38 12.19 22.03
CA LEU A 509 14.67 10.92 22.10
C LEU A 509 13.19 11.18 22.34
N TRP A 510 12.34 10.71 21.45
CA TRP A 510 10.89 10.82 21.53
C TRP A 510 10.29 9.50 22.00
N PHE A 511 9.42 9.57 23.01
CA PHE A 511 8.73 8.41 23.57
C PHE A 511 7.26 8.34 23.09
N PRO A 512 6.68 7.12 23.04
CA PRO A 512 5.25 6.94 22.76
C PRO A 512 4.37 7.78 23.70
N GLY A 513 3.32 8.40 23.16
CA GLY A 513 2.33 9.18 23.93
C GLY A 513 2.77 10.56 24.45
N LYS A 514 4.08 10.88 24.52
CA LYS A 514 4.61 12.20 24.91
C LYS A 514 4.98 13.11 23.73
N GLN A 515 4.45 12.84 22.54
CA GLN A 515 4.75 13.59 21.32
C GLN A 515 4.08 14.99 21.27
N ASN A 516 3.25 15.35 22.26
CA ASN A 516 2.51 16.62 22.35
C ASN A 516 3.23 17.77 23.09
N SER A 517 4.49 17.63 23.51
CA SER A 517 5.14 18.68 24.35
C SER A 517 5.80 19.84 23.58
N GLY A 518 5.61 19.93 22.26
CA GLY A 518 6.01 21.08 21.45
C GLY A 518 4.84 22.06 21.29
N THR A 519 4.80 23.09 22.12
CA THR A 519 3.86 24.22 22.07
C THR A 519 3.44 24.63 20.65
N ILE A 520 2.13 24.55 20.38
CA ILE A 520 1.47 25.37 19.37
C ILE A 520 1.29 26.74 20.03
N PRO A 521 1.92 27.83 19.56
CA PRO A 521 1.54 29.15 20.03
C PRO A 521 0.19 29.48 19.40
N THR A 522 -0.90 29.22 20.11
CA THR A 522 -2.14 29.94 19.89
C THR A 522 -1.86 31.40 20.20
N LYS A 523 -1.72 32.23 19.16
CA LYS A 523 -1.66 33.69 19.30
C LYS A 523 -2.96 34.17 19.96
N SER A 524 -2.94 34.32 21.28
CA SER A 524 -3.83 35.19 22.04
C SER A 524 -3.12 35.59 23.32
N ALA A 525 -2.28 36.61 23.24
CA ALA A 525 -1.86 37.36 24.41
C ALA A 525 -1.76 38.83 24.01
N VAL A 526 -2.88 39.51 24.22
CA VAL A 526 -2.94 40.98 24.27
C VAL A 526 -2.23 41.39 25.55
N SER A 527 -1.16 42.17 25.38
CA SER A 527 -0.63 43.23 26.25
C SER A 527 -1.05 43.23 27.74
N LEU A 528 -0.07 43.14 28.65
CA LEU A 528 0.13 44.19 29.66
C LEU A 528 1.54 44.11 30.31
N GLY A 529 2.28 45.21 30.23
CA GLY A 529 3.00 45.82 31.37
C GLY A 529 4.20 45.11 32.02
N SER A 530 5.38 45.68 31.79
CA SER A 530 6.67 45.53 32.47
C SER A 530 6.70 45.81 33.99
N ILE A 531 7.60 45.16 34.74
CA ILE A 531 8.65 45.67 35.70
C ILE A 531 9.17 44.51 36.60
N PRO A 532 10.44 44.50 37.08
CA PRO A 532 11.24 43.27 37.29
C PRO A 532 11.55 42.95 38.79
N PRO A 533 12.58 42.14 39.16
CA PRO A 533 12.49 40.97 40.05
C PRO A 533 12.85 41.22 41.54
N LYS A 534 12.45 40.30 42.44
CA LYS A 534 13.08 39.99 43.77
C LYS A 534 12.28 38.89 44.51
N GLU A 535 12.88 37.74 44.82
CA GLU A 535 13.57 37.32 46.07
C GLU A 535 12.63 36.75 47.17
N GLU A 536 12.92 35.49 47.52
CA GLU A 536 12.82 34.76 48.81
C GLU A 536 11.59 34.87 49.75
N GLY A 537 11.18 33.70 50.28
CA GLY A 537 10.77 33.56 51.69
C GLY A 537 9.40 32.91 51.98
N ASP A 538 9.44 31.69 52.50
CA ASP A 538 8.62 31.05 53.56
C ASP A 538 7.11 31.34 53.76
N GLY A 539 6.39 30.26 54.12
CA GLY A 539 5.47 30.30 55.26
C GLY A 539 3.96 30.19 54.99
N ALA A 540 3.44 28.98 55.17
CA ALA A 540 2.16 28.59 55.78
C ALA A 540 0.92 29.53 55.83
N SER A 541 -0.21 28.92 55.43
CA SER A 541 -1.50 28.83 56.15
C SER A 541 -2.74 29.62 55.65
N VAL A 542 -3.83 28.83 55.48
CA VAL A 542 -5.22 29.06 55.93
C VAL A 542 -6.25 29.73 54.99
N HIS A 543 -7.30 28.93 54.68
CA HIS A 543 -8.73 29.18 54.35
C HIS A 543 -9.09 30.34 53.38
N GLN A 544 -10.10 30.26 52.49
CA GLN A 544 -11.47 29.79 52.75
C GLN A 544 -12.29 29.56 51.45
N ASP A 545 -13.24 28.64 51.51
CA ASP A 545 -14.21 28.22 50.47
C ASP A 545 -15.19 29.31 50.02
N ILE A 546 -15.59 29.31 48.73
CA ILE A 546 -16.97 29.60 48.27
C ILE A 546 -17.34 28.70 47.07
N ASN A 547 -18.38 27.88 47.30
CA ASN A 547 -19.16 27.00 46.41
C ASN A 547 -19.75 27.67 45.16
N VAL A 548 -19.95 26.91 44.06
CA VAL A 548 -21.28 26.77 43.39
C VAL A 548 -21.43 25.40 42.69
N HIS A 549 -22.41 24.67 43.22
CA HIS A 549 -23.22 23.51 42.79
C HIS A 549 -23.02 22.74 41.47
N SER A 550 -22.79 21.43 41.66
CA SER A 550 -23.19 20.30 40.83
C SER A 550 -24.68 19.96 40.98
N ASN A 551 -25.33 19.51 39.91
CA ASN A 551 -26.57 18.74 40.01
C ASN A 551 -26.39 17.41 39.26
N THR A 552 -26.32 16.32 40.03
CA THR A 552 -26.35 14.93 39.58
C THR A 552 -27.69 14.34 39.98
N GLN A 553 -28.37 13.66 39.06
CA GLN A 553 -29.41 12.70 39.40
C GLN A 553 -28.97 11.31 38.96
N LYS A 554 -29.11 10.40 39.91
CA LYS A 554 -28.56 9.04 40.02
C LYS A 554 -29.70 8.09 39.66
N ASP A 555 -29.42 7.02 38.91
CA ASP A 555 -30.16 5.77 39.06
C ASP A 555 -29.20 4.59 38.85
N SER A 556 -29.37 3.62 39.74
CA SER A 556 -28.48 2.52 40.05
C SER A 556 -29.08 1.19 39.60
N ASP A 557 -28.27 0.29 39.03
CA ASP A 557 -28.59 -1.13 39.01
C ASP A 557 -27.30 -1.98 39.17
N PRO A 558 -27.16 -2.85 40.19
CA PRO A 558 -25.95 -3.62 40.47
C PRO A 558 -26.12 -5.08 40.07
N SER A 559 -25.66 -5.47 38.88
CA SER A 559 -25.39 -6.89 38.58
C SER A 559 -24.42 -7.07 37.42
N ARG A 560 -23.14 -7.29 37.72
CA ARG A 560 -22.21 -8.12 36.92
C ARG A 560 -20.89 -8.33 37.67
N PRO A 561 -20.34 -9.55 37.68
CA PRO A 561 -19.11 -9.85 38.41
C PRO A 561 -17.88 -9.28 37.68
N VAL A 562 -17.00 -8.66 38.47
CA VAL A 562 -15.67 -8.21 38.05
C VAL A 562 -14.80 -9.46 37.84
N SER A 563 -14.40 -9.72 36.59
CA SER A 563 -13.33 -10.68 36.28
C SER A 563 -12.05 -9.91 35.97
N HIS A 564 -11.03 -10.12 36.81
CA HIS A 564 -9.71 -9.54 36.69
C HIS A 564 -8.90 -10.19 35.55
N GLY A 565 -8.09 -9.36 34.89
CA GLY A 565 -6.71 -9.70 34.52
C GLY A 565 -6.50 -10.81 33.50
N VAL A 566 -6.79 -10.54 32.22
CA VAL A 566 -6.08 -11.00 31.00
C VAL A 566 -6.73 -10.31 29.77
N LEU A 567 -8.06 -10.13 29.79
CA LEU A 567 -8.82 -9.50 28.71
C LEU A 567 -8.65 -7.97 28.59
N ALA A 568 -8.33 -7.28 29.69
CA ALA A 568 -8.05 -5.83 29.68
C ALA A 568 -6.74 -5.50 28.93
N GLY A 569 -5.74 -6.40 29.00
CA GLY A 569 -4.50 -6.28 28.21
C GLY A 569 -4.73 -6.51 26.72
N LEU A 570 -5.64 -7.44 26.35
CA LEU A 570 -6.07 -7.63 24.96
C LEU A 570 -6.76 -6.37 24.43
N ARG A 571 -7.66 -5.74 25.20
CA ARG A 571 -8.38 -4.53 24.76
C ARG A 571 -7.46 -3.35 24.44
N ILE A 572 -6.31 -3.21 25.10
CA ILE A 572 -5.33 -2.14 24.82
C ILE A 572 -4.50 -2.45 23.56
N LEU A 573 -4.32 -3.72 23.20
CA LEU A 573 -3.70 -4.14 21.94
C LEU A 573 -4.66 -4.05 20.73
N PHE A 574 -5.98 -4.13 20.98
CA PHE A 574 -7.02 -3.94 19.96
C PHE A 574 -7.54 -2.49 19.86
N ALA A 575 -7.36 -1.67 20.90
CA ALA A 575 -7.71 -0.26 20.88
C ALA A 575 -6.52 0.56 20.35
N GLY A 576 -6.50 0.75 19.03
CA GLY A 576 -5.98 2.00 18.50
C GLY A 576 -6.65 3.15 19.25
N SER A 577 -5.87 4.17 19.60
CA SER A 577 -6.31 5.45 20.16
C SER A 577 -7.69 5.87 19.66
N ASP A 578 -8.52 6.39 20.55
CA ASP A 578 -9.88 6.89 20.30
C ASP A 578 -10.06 7.37 18.86
N PRO A 579 -11.04 6.81 18.11
CA PRO A 579 -11.34 7.29 16.79
C PRO A 579 -11.80 8.74 16.94
N ILE A 580 -11.02 9.67 16.37
CA ILE A 580 -11.62 10.83 15.71
C ILE A 580 -12.71 10.22 14.82
N PRO A 581 -13.98 10.65 14.89
CA PRO A 581 -15.11 9.91 14.32
C PRO A 581 -14.84 9.58 12.85
N ASP A 582 -14.38 8.35 12.65
CA ASP A 582 -14.18 7.75 11.34
C ASP A 582 -15.60 7.49 10.85
N GLY A 583 -15.99 8.22 9.80
CA GLY A 583 -17.21 7.93 9.08
C GLY A 583 -17.11 6.51 8.50
N GLU A 584 -17.78 5.57 9.16
CA GLU A 584 -18.31 4.30 8.69
C GLU A 584 -17.62 3.72 7.44
N ASP A 585 -16.57 2.92 7.65
CA ASP A 585 -16.11 1.91 6.69
C ASP A 585 -17.07 0.72 6.69
N ASP A 586 -18.29 0.96 6.21
CA ASP A 586 -19.17 -0.10 5.69
C ASP A 586 -19.32 0.12 4.17
N PRO A 587 -18.95 -0.83 3.30
CA PRO A 587 -19.13 -0.68 1.85
C PRO A 587 -20.60 -0.60 1.41
N SER A 588 -21.54 -0.64 2.36
CA SER A 588 -22.99 -0.41 2.24
C SER A 588 -23.50 0.90 2.83
N VAL A 589 -22.71 1.69 3.56
CA VAL A 589 -23.19 2.92 4.24
C VAL A 589 -22.46 4.15 3.69
N ILE A 590 -22.73 4.46 2.42
CA ILE A 590 -22.58 5.82 1.90
C ILE A 590 -23.99 6.27 1.51
N GLY A 591 -24.79 6.56 2.53
CA GLY A 591 -26.24 6.77 2.34
C GLY A 591 -26.94 7.50 3.46
N ASN A 592 -26.25 8.30 4.28
CA ASN A 592 -26.93 9.20 5.21
C ASN A 592 -26.89 10.63 4.67
N GLY A 593 -27.93 10.97 3.90
CA GLY A 593 -28.15 12.33 3.39
C GLY A 593 -29.08 12.43 2.18
N ILE A 594 -29.40 11.33 1.51
CA ILE A 594 -30.40 11.31 0.41
C ILE A 594 -31.32 10.13 0.68
N THR A 595 -32.59 10.42 0.92
CA THR A 595 -33.68 9.44 0.95
C THR A 595 -33.55 8.48 -0.24
N THR A 596 -33.34 7.21 0.04
CA THR A 596 -33.51 6.13 -0.94
C THR A 596 -34.90 6.24 -1.55
N PRO A 597 -35.06 6.10 -2.88
CA PRO A 597 -36.40 6.01 -3.46
C PRO A 597 -37.12 4.79 -2.85
N PRO A 598 -38.46 4.83 -2.69
CA PRO A 598 -39.19 3.68 -2.20
C PRO A 598 -38.98 2.53 -3.19
N ASP A 599 -38.51 1.40 -2.67
CA ASP A 599 -38.55 0.15 -3.39
C ASP A 599 -40.00 -0.07 -3.85
N ILE A 600 -40.17 -0.35 -5.15
CA ILE A 600 -41.45 -0.82 -5.67
C ILE A 600 -41.65 -2.20 -5.05
N GLU A 601 -42.35 -2.22 -3.91
CA GLU A 601 -42.91 -3.42 -3.32
C GLU A 601 -43.85 -4.05 -4.36
N ALA A 602 -43.37 -5.10 -5.00
CA ALA A 602 -44.23 -6.04 -5.69
C ALA A 602 -45.24 -6.54 -4.64
N GLY A 603 -46.52 -6.28 -4.93
CA GLY A 603 -47.64 -6.40 -4.01
C GLY A 603 -47.64 -7.67 -3.16
N GLU A 604 -48.06 -7.47 -1.91
CA GLU A 604 -48.35 -8.47 -0.90
C GLU A 604 -49.21 -9.61 -1.48
N GLY A 605 -48.62 -10.79 -1.58
CA GLY A 605 -49.31 -12.04 -1.94
C GLY A 605 -49.08 -13.10 -0.85
N HIS A 606 -50.07 -13.23 0.03
CA HIS A 606 -50.42 -14.37 0.88
C HIS A 606 -49.30 -15.25 1.51
N ALA A 607 -49.25 -15.19 2.84
CA ALA A 607 -48.45 -16.06 3.71
C ALA A 607 -48.73 -17.56 3.50
N LEU A 608 -47.66 -18.33 3.27
CA LEU A 608 -47.63 -19.80 3.42
C LEU A 608 -46.57 -20.16 4.49
N PRO A 609 -46.91 -21.00 5.50
CA PRO A 609 -45.97 -21.38 6.54
C PRO A 609 -45.10 -22.57 6.11
N SER A 610 -43.95 -22.72 6.77
CA SER A 610 -42.92 -23.79 6.65
C SER A 610 -41.79 -23.58 5.63
N ARG A 611 -40.88 -22.63 5.91
CA ARG A 611 -39.61 -22.51 5.17
C ARG A 611 -38.38 -22.26 6.05
N GLY A 612 -38.31 -22.86 7.25
CA GLY A 612 -37.10 -22.77 8.09
C GLY A 612 -35.84 -23.31 7.38
N ALA A 613 -35.94 -24.47 6.73
CA ALA A 613 -34.83 -25.07 5.98
C ALA A 613 -34.52 -24.31 4.68
N PHE A 614 -35.53 -23.77 3.99
CA PHE A 614 -35.32 -23.01 2.76
C PHE A 614 -34.77 -21.60 3.04
N HIS A 615 -35.16 -20.97 4.15
CA HIS A 615 -34.53 -19.74 4.62
C HIS A 615 -33.12 -19.97 5.13
N ALA A 616 -32.85 -21.06 5.86
CA ALA A 616 -31.50 -21.43 6.28
C ALA A 616 -30.60 -21.78 5.09
N LEU A 617 -31.12 -22.49 4.09
CA LEU A 617 -30.43 -22.79 2.84
C LEU A 617 -30.21 -21.51 2.03
N ARG A 618 -31.21 -20.63 1.92
CA ARG A 618 -31.08 -19.31 1.29
C ARG A 618 -30.10 -18.43 2.06
N HIS A 619 -30.05 -18.48 3.39
CA HIS A 619 -29.07 -17.76 4.20
C HIS A 619 -27.66 -18.35 4.04
N ALA A 620 -27.52 -19.67 3.96
CA ALA A 620 -26.26 -20.35 3.70
C ALA A 620 -25.74 -20.05 2.27
N ILE A 621 -26.65 -20.01 1.29
CA ILE A 621 -26.36 -19.60 -0.09
C ILE A 621 -26.06 -18.10 -0.15
N HIS A 622 -26.77 -17.25 0.60
CA HIS A 622 -26.49 -15.82 0.64
C HIS A 622 -25.16 -15.52 1.36
N CYS A 623 -24.83 -16.27 2.41
CA CYS A 623 -23.51 -16.24 3.04
C CYS A 623 -22.38 -16.61 2.06
N THR A 624 -22.63 -17.42 1.01
CA THR A 624 -21.65 -17.70 -0.06
C THR A 624 -21.67 -16.70 -1.22
N THR A 625 -22.62 -15.76 -1.27
CA THR A 625 -22.67 -14.75 -2.34
C THR A 625 -21.67 -13.60 -2.17
N ASN A 626 -21.23 -13.30 -0.95
CA ASN A 626 -20.22 -12.27 -0.73
C ASN A 626 -18.88 -12.67 -1.39
N THR A 627 -18.20 -11.75 -2.07
CA THR A 627 -16.93 -12.00 -2.80
C THR A 627 -15.86 -12.62 -1.93
N GLN A 628 -15.76 -12.15 -0.70
CA GLN A 628 -14.78 -12.64 0.26
C GLN A 628 -15.07 -14.07 0.75
N SER A 629 -16.34 -14.37 1.01
CA SER A 629 -16.77 -15.71 1.45
C SER A 629 -16.66 -16.75 0.34
N SER A 630 -17.08 -16.39 -0.88
CA SER A 630 -16.95 -17.26 -2.06
C SER A 630 -15.49 -17.63 -2.34
N PHE A 631 -14.57 -16.67 -2.21
CA PHE A 631 -13.13 -16.91 -2.32
C PHE A 631 -12.64 -17.92 -1.25
N ALA A 632 -12.96 -17.68 0.02
CA ALA A 632 -12.55 -18.56 1.12
C ALA A 632 -13.12 -19.97 0.96
N PHE A 633 -14.36 -20.10 0.51
CA PHE A 633 -15.03 -21.37 0.25
C PHE A 633 -14.32 -22.19 -0.85
N LYS A 634 -14.01 -21.55 -2.00
CA LYS A 634 -13.26 -22.22 -3.09
C LYS A 634 -11.89 -22.71 -2.62
N VAL A 635 -11.20 -21.93 -1.80
CA VAL A 635 -9.90 -22.33 -1.24
C VAL A 635 -10.06 -23.50 -0.25
N GLY A 636 -11.11 -23.52 0.56
CA GLY A 636 -11.43 -24.66 1.43
C GLY A 636 -11.66 -25.95 0.64
N LEU A 637 -12.40 -25.88 -0.48
CA LEU A 637 -12.59 -27.03 -1.37
C LEU A 637 -11.29 -27.49 -2.02
N LEU A 638 -10.45 -26.54 -2.47
CA LEU A 638 -9.11 -26.83 -2.99
C LEU A 638 -8.25 -27.55 -1.93
N ALA A 639 -8.33 -27.13 -0.67
CA ALA A 639 -7.60 -27.74 0.43
C ALA A 639 -7.99 -29.21 0.62
N ILE A 640 -9.30 -29.50 0.64
CA ILE A 640 -9.80 -30.88 0.71
C ILE A 640 -9.32 -31.68 -0.50
N ALA A 641 -9.48 -31.16 -1.72
CA ALA A 641 -9.14 -31.88 -2.94
C ALA A 641 -7.65 -32.28 -2.99
N LEU A 642 -6.75 -31.38 -2.61
CA LEU A 642 -5.30 -31.64 -2.58
C LEU A 642 -4.85 -32.46 -1.36
N ALA A 643 -5.60 -32.47 -0.26
CA ALA A 643 -5.31 -33.28 0.93
C ALA A 643 -5.91 -34.69 0.86
N CYS A 644 -6.98 -34.88 0.07
CA CYS A 644 -7.73 -36.14 -0.03
C CYS A 644 -6.86 -37.38 -0.29
N PRO A 645 -5.83 -37.36 -1.17
CA PRO A 645 -4.99 -38.54 -1.38
C PRO A 645 -4.25 -39.01 -0.12
N ALA A 646 -4.01 -38.13 0.87
CA ALA A 646 -3.39 -38.46 2.15
C ALA A 646 -4.34 -39.22 3.11
N TRP A 647 -5.65 -39.14 2.86
CA TRP A 647 -6.71 -39.68 3.73
C TRP A 647 -7.28 -41.02 3.23
N ILE A 648 -6.82 -41.50 2.09
CA ILE A 648 -7.32 -42.72 1.46
C ILE A 648 -6.26 -43.83 1.55
N GLN A 649 -6.66 -44.95 2.16
CA GLN A 649 -5.83 -46.15 2.26
C GLN A 649 -5.88 -47.00 0.98
N ALA A 650 -7.00 -46.95 0.26
CA ALA A 650 -7.20 -47.70 -0.98
C ALA A 650 -6.11 -47.39 -2.02
N ASP A 651 -5.68 -48.42 -2.75
CA ASP A 651 -4.69 -48.35 -3.84
C ASP A 651 -3.35 -47.69 -3.49
N LYS A 652 -2.94 -47.72 -2.21
CA LYS A 652 -1.69 -47.09 -1.72
C LYS A 652 -1.61 -45.58 -1.98
N SER A 653 -2.77 -44.90 -2.06
CA SER A 653 -2.85 -43.45 -2.28
C SER A 653 -2.07 -42.64 -1.22
N ALA A 654 -2.24 -42.97 0.07
CA ALA A 654 -1.50 -42.32 1.15
C ALA A 654 0.02 -42.48 0.99
N LYS A 655 0.50 -43.69 0.66
CA LYS A 655 1.92 -43.95 0.39
C LYS A 655 2.44 -43.05 -0.74
N PHE A 656 1.73 -42.97 -1.87
CA PHE A 656 2.09 -42.10 -2.98
C PHE A 656 2.20 -40.62 -2.55
N TYR A 657 1.29 -40.15 -1.69
CA TYR A 657 1.29 -38.78 -1.18
C TYR A 657 2.54 -38.47 -0.35
N PHE A 658 2.91 -39.35 0.60
CA PHE A 658 4.06 -39.12 1.48
C PHE A 658 5.40 -39.36 0.78
N ASP A 659 5.48 -40.34 -0.14
CA ASP A 659 6.67 -40.61 -0.96
C ASP A 659 7.06 -39.40 -1.82
N ASN A 660 6.07 -38.68 -2.34
CA ASN A 660 6.26 -37.50 -3.17
C ASN A 660 6.12 -36.17 -2.40
N LYS A 661 5.99 -36.20 -1.07
CA LYS A 661 5.79 -34.99 -0.23
C LYS A 661 4.65 -34.08 -0.74
N GLY A 662 3.50 -34.68 -1.05
CA GLY A 662 2.31 -34.05 -1.63
C GLY A 662 1.76 -32.85 -0.84
N VAL A 663 2.10 -32.71 0.44
CA VAL A 663 1.76 -31.55 1.28
C VAL A 663 2.22 -30.23 0.67
N TRP A 664 3.28 -30.24 -0.12
CA TRP A 664 3.75 -29.05 -0.80
C TRP A 664 2.92 -28.64 -2.02
N ALA A 665 2.28 -29.59 -2.70
CA ALA A 665 1.29 -29.26 -3.72
C ALA A 665 0.08 -28.57 -3.08
N LEU A 666 -0.37 -29.06 -1.92
CA LEU A 666 -1.41 -28.43 -1.09
C LEU A 666 -1.02 -26.99 -0.70
N ILE A 667 0.13 -26.79 -0.04
CA ILE A 667 0.58 -25.45 0.38
C ILE A 667 0.75 -24.50 -0.82
N THR A 668 1.30 -25.01 -1.93
CA THR A 668 1.48 -24.21 -3.15
C THR A 668 0.13 -23.78 -3.72
N GLY A 669 -0.84 -24.71 -3.78
CA GLY A 669 -2.17 -24.41 -4.29
C GLY A 669 -2.89 -23.34 -3.46
N LEU A 670 -2.93 -23.52 -2.13
CA LEU A 670 -3.58 -22.57 -1.23
C LEU A 670 -2.97 -21.17 -1.30
N THR A 671 -1.63 -21.09 -1.37
CA THR A 671 -0.96 -19.79 -1.46
C THR A 671 -1.05 -19.17 -2.86
N ALA A 672 -1.28 -19.95 -3.91
CA ALA A 672 -1.36 -19.46 -5.30
C ALA A 672 -2.72 -18.87 -5.67
N LYS A 673 -3.80 -19.25 -4.97
CA LYS A 673 -5.13 -18.72 -5.26
C LYS A 673 -5.22 -17.23 -4.87
N GLY A 674 -5.55 -16.40 -5.86
CA GLY A 674 -5.91 -14.99 -5.69
C GLY A 674 -7.42 -14.80 -5.50
N VAL A 675 -7.85 -13.61 -5.07
CA VAL A 675 -9.29 -13.30 -4.91
C VAL A 675 -9.95 -13.26 -6.29
N TYR A 676 -9.26 -12.64 -7.25
CA TYR A 676 -9.70 -12.55 -8.64
C TYR A 676 -8.98 -13.56 -9.54
N SER A 677 -9.60 -13.86 -10.68
CA SER A 677 -9.07 -14.84 -11.63
C SER A 677 -7.77 -14.39 -12.33
N SER A 678 -7.69 -13.11 -12.68
CA SER A 678 -6.49 -12.48 -13.23
C SER A 678 -5.29 -12.59 -12.29
N GLU A 679 -5.49 -12.34 -11.00
CA GLU A 679 -4.44 -12.49 -9.98
C GLU A 679 -3.96 -13.94 -9.86
N THR A 680 -4.88 -14.89 -9.94
CA THR A 680 -4.55 -16.33 -9.90
C THR A 680 -3.71 -16.73 -11.12
N THR A 681 -4.08 -16.26 -12.31
CA THR A 681 -3.37 -16.56 -13.58
C THR A 681 -2.00 -15.87 -13.63
N TYR A 682 -1.92 -14.60 -13.24
CA TYR A 682 -0.64 -13.91 -13.11
C TYR A 682 0.27 -14.60 -12.09
N GLY A 683 -0.28 -14.94 -10.93
CA GLY A 683 0.44 -15.67 -9.89
C GLY A 683 0.95 -17.02 -10.36
N PHE A 684 0.19 -17.75 -11.18
CA PHE A 684 0.63 -18.98 -11.83
C PHE A 684 1.93 -18.74 -12.63
N ILE A 685 1.93 -17.77 -13.56
CA ILE A 685 3.07 -17.49 -14.44
C ILE A 685 4.30 -17.07 -13.63
N GLN A 686 4.14 -16.12 -12.71
CA GLN A 686 5.25 -15.61 -11.89
C GLN A 686 5.85 -16.69 -10.98
N ARG A 687 5.02 -17.62 -10.47
CA ARG A 687 5.49 -18.72 -9.62
C ARG A 687 6.19 -19.82 -10.42
N VAL A 688 5.80 -20.08 -11.67
CA VAL A 688 6.54 -20.99 -12.55
C VAL A 688 7.94 -20.43 -12.83
N ILE A 689 8.04 -19.16 -13.20
CA ILE A 689 9.32 -18.48 -13.43
C ILE A 689 10.18 -18.52 -12.15
N GLY A 690 9.59 -18.11 -11.02
CA GLY A 690 10.27 -18.14 -9.72
C GLY A 690 10.75 -19.53 -9.32
N ALA A 691 9.93 -20.58 -9.52
CA ALA A 691 10.31 -21.96 -9.18
C ALA A 691 11.50 -22.47 -10.00
N VAL A 692 11.59 -22.10 -11.29
CA VAL A 692 12.73 -22.44 -12.14
C VAL A 692 13.98 -21.70 -11.68
N ILE A 693 13.92 -20.38 -11.50
CA ILE A 693 15.05 -19.55 -11.03
C ILE A 693 15.56 -20.07 -9.67
N GLY A 694 14.64 -20.25 -8.72
CA GLY A 694 14.93 -20.73 -7.38
C GLY A 694 15.51 -22.13 -7.36
N GLY A 695 14.95 -23.04 -8.17
CA GLY A 695 15.43 -24.40 -8.27
C GLY A 695 16.84 -24.49 -8.86
N VAL A 696 17.12 -23.79 -9.95
CA VAL A 696 18.48 -23.71 -10.53
C VAL A 696 19.47 -23.10 -9.53
N THR A 697 19.09 -22.00 -8.86
CA THR A 697 19.94 -21.39 -7.83
C THR A 697 20.22 -22.36 -6.69
N GLY A 698 19.19 -23.08 -6.21
CA GLY A 698 19.33 -24.09 -5.16
C GLY A 698 20.23 -25.26 -5.57
N LEU A 699 20.15 -25.71 -6.83
CA LEU A 699 21.05 -26.74 -7.37
C LEU A 699 22.50 -26.27 -7.41
N VAL A 700 22.73 -25.06 -7.92
CA VAL A 700 24.07 -24.47 -7.97
C VAL A 700 24.65 -24.34 -6.56
N MET A 701 23.85 -23.84 -5.61
CA MET A 701 24.26 -23.76 -4.21
C MET A 701 24.62 -25.13 -3.64
N TRP A 702 23.78 -26.15 -3.88
CA TRP A 702 24.02 -27.51 -3.42
C TRP A 702 25.35 -28.05 -3.96
N TYR A 703 25.53 -28.08 -5.29
CA TYR A 703 26.72 -28.66 -5.91
C TYR A 703 28.02 -27.89 -5.62
N ILE A 704 27.97 -26.57 -5.44
CA ILE A 704 29.15 -25.80 -5.00
C ILE A 704 29.52 -26.16 -3.55
N SER A 705 28.53 -26.33 -2.68
CA SER A 705 28.78 -26.58 -1.26
C SER A 705 29.20 -28.02 -0.93
N THR A 706 28.66 -29.01 -1.65
CA THR A 706 28.80 -30.44 -1.28
C THR A 706 29.43 -31.31 -2.38
N GLY A 707 29.64 -30.78 -3.59
CA GLY A 707 30.13 -31.57 -4.73
C GLY A 707 29.17 -32.70 -5.09
N SER A 708 29.68 -33.92 -5.31
CA SER A 708 28.88 -35.13 -5.56
C SER A 708 28.63 -36.00 -4.32
N GLY A 709 28.99 -35.51 -3.11
CA GLY A 709 29.05 -36.33 -1.89
C GLY A 709 28.20 -35.79 -0.72
N ASN A 710 28.48 -36.33 0.48
CA ASN A 710 27.81 -35.93 1.73
C ASN A 710 28.10 -34.47 2.08
N GLY A 711 27.12 -33.79 2.66
CA GLY A 711 27.13 -32.34 2.81
C GLY A 711 28.27 -31.78 3.67
N ASN A 712 28.99 -30.78 3.14
CA ASN A 712 29.95 -29.99 3.92
C ASN A 712 29.23 -28.80 4.57
N ALA A 713 29.12 -28.84 5.90
CA ALA A 713 28.50 -27.81 6.73
C ALA A 713 29.10 -26.42 6.49
N TYR A 714 30.44 -26.32 6.56
CA TYR A 714 31.15 -25.05 6.37
C TYR A 714 31.02 -24.54 4.93
N GLY A 715 31.06 -25.45 3.96
CA GLY A 715 30.84 -25.13 2.55
C GLY A 715 29.45 -24.55 2.31
N LEU A 716 28.41 -25.19 2.87
CA LEU A 716 27.03 -24.72 2.72
C LEU A 716 26.81 -23.38 3.43
N ALA A 717 27.37 -23.20 4.63
CA ALA A 717 27.29 -21.93 5.34
C ALA A 717 27.96 -20.77 4.57
N ALA A 718 29.11 -21.01 3.94
CA ALA A 718 29.81 -20.02 3.13
C ALA A 718 29.06 -19.68 1.85
N VAL A 719 28.56 -20.69 1.13
CA VAL A 719 27.76 -20.50 -0.09
C VAL A 719 26.46 -19.74 0.21
N CYS A 720 25.76 -20.11 1.28
CA CYS A 720 24.59 -19.38 1.75
C CYS A 720 24.93 -17.91 2.07
N ALA A 721 26.06 -17.63 2.74
CA ALA A 721 26.48 -16.25 3.03
C ALA A 721 26.61 -15.41 1.76
N VAL A 722 27.27 -15.94 0.72
CA VAL A 722 27.51 -15.23 -0.55
C VAL A 722 26.21 -15.06 -1.34
N VAL A 723 25.41 -16.11 -1.49
CA VAL A 723 24.18 -16.04 -2.29
C VAL A 723 23.13 -15.16 -1.62
N LEU A 724 23.04 -15.18 -0.29
CA LEU A 724 22.11 -14.32 0.46
C LEU A 724 22.39 -12.83 0.26
N CYS A 725 23.65 -12.43 -0.01
CA CYS A 725 23.99 -11.04 -0.34
C CYS A 725 23.23 -10.54 -1.57
N TYR A 726 22.87 -11.43 -2.49
CA TYR A 726 22.09 -11.11 -3.70
C TYR A 726 20.61 -11.49 -3.55
N ALA A 727 20.32 -12.62 -2.92
CA ALA A 727 18.95 -13.13 -2.77
C ALA A 727 18.07 -12.21 -1.89
N MET A 728 18.63 -11.61 -0.82
CA MET A 728 17.87 -10.69 0.04
C MET A 728 17.52 -9.37 -0.67
N PRO A 729 18.45 -8.64 -1.31
CA PRO A 729 18.11 -7.49 -2.15
C PRO A 729 17.13 -7.84 -3.27
N TYR A 730 17.33 -8.97 -3.98
CA TYR A 730 16.39 -9.43 -5.00
C TYR A 730 14.98 -9.62 -4.40
N ARG A 731 14.88 -10.21 -3.21
CA ARG A 731 13.60 -10.40 -2.51
C ARG A 731 12.94 -9.10 -2.05
N ILE A 732 13.71 -8.09 -1.66
CA ILE A 732 13.19 -6.84 -1.07
C ILE A 732 12.87 -5.79 -2.14
N TRP A 733 13.68 -5.71 -3.20
CA TRP A 733 13.66 -4.57 -4.12
C TRP A 733 13.11 -4.86 -5.51
N HIS A 734 12.95 -6.13 -5.88
CA HIS A 734 12.36 -6.50 -7.16
C HIS A 734 10.85 -6.18 -7.19
N PRO A 735 10.32 -5.64 -8.29
CA PRO A 735 8.91 -5.24 -8.39
C PRO A 735 7.95 -6.43 -8.28
N ASN A 736 8.31 -7.60 -8.81
CA ASN A 736 7.46 -8.80 -8.76
C ASN A 736 7.72 -9.58 -7.47
N PHE A 737 6.91 -9.33 -6.45
CA PHE A 737 6.98 -10.03 -5.16
C PHE A 737 6.77 -11.56 -5.28
N LEU A 738 5.80 -12.00 -6.10
CA LEU A 738 5.41 -13.42 -6.21
C LEU A 738 6.50 -14.29 -6.85
N GLU A 739 7.24 -13.73 -7.79
CA GLU A 739 8.39 -14.37 -8.43
C GLU A 739 9.51 -14.56 -7.42
N THR A 740 9.90 -13.49 -6.72
CA THR A 740 11.08 -13.51 -5.83
C THR A 740 10.88 -14.35 -4.59
N ILE A 741 9.70 -14.31 -3.96
CA ILE A 741 9.39 -15.17 -2.81
C ILE A 741 9.39 -16.65 -3.20
N THR A 742 8.93 -16.96 -4.41
CA THR A 742 8.89 -18.35 -4.90
C THR A 742 10.28 -18.83 -5.25
N ALA A 743 11.11 -17.97 -5.85
CA ALA A 743 12.51 -18.27 -6.14
C ALA A 743 13.31 -18.55 -4.86
N THR A 744 13.28 -17.65 -3.88
CA THR A 744 14.05 -17.83 -2.64
C THR A 744 13.55 -19.01 -1.81
N THR A 745 12.23 -19.22 -1.72
CA THR A 745 11.65 -20.38 -1.02
C THR A 745 12.00 -21.69 -1.71
N THR A 746 11.96 -21.75 -3.05
CA THR A 746 12.32 -22.96 -3.81
C THR A 746 13.80 -23.27 -3.66
N ALA A 747 14.69 -22.27 -3.68
CA ALA A 747 16.11 -22.46 -3.41
C ALA A 747 16.35 -23.05 -2.00
N ALA A 748 15.68 -22.48 -0.98
CA ALA A 748 15.75 -22.97 0.40
C ALA A 748 15.25 -24.42 0.53
N LEU A 749 14.20 -24.79 -0.20
CA LEU A 749 13.66 -26.15 -0.20
C LEU A 749 14.59 -27.17 -0.84
N VAL A 750 15.18 -26.84 -1.98
CA VAL A 750 16.12 -27.74 -2.68
C VAL A 750 17.32 -28.03 -1.78
N ILE A 751 17.88 -26.99 -1.16
CA ILE A 751 19.02 -27.11 -0.23
C ILE A 751 18.60 -27.83 1.05
N GLY A 752 17.48 -27.44 1.65
CA GLY A 752 17.00 -27.98 2.92
C GLY A 752 16.74 -29.48 2.86
N TYR A 753 16.02 -29.93 1.83
CA TYR A 753 15.79 -31.37 1.64
C TYR A 753 17.07 -32.13 1.29
N SER A 754 17.91 -31.58 0.42
CA SER A 754 19.18 -32.23 0.08
C SER A 754 20.10 -32.36 1.30
N TRP A 755 20.09 -31.36 2.19
CA TRP A 755 20.86 -31.40 3.43
C TRP A 755 20.35 -32.48 4.38
N VAL A 756 19.05 -32.46 4.69
CA VAL A 756 18.42 -33.44 5.59
C VAL A 756 18.62 -34.87 5.07
N ASP A 757 18.44 -35.10 3.77
CA ASP A 757 18.62 -36.42 3.17
C ASP A 757 20.07 -36.91 3.21
N ALA A 758 21.05 -35.99 3.27
CA ALA A 758 22.48 -36.30 3.34
C ALA A 758 22.98 -36.52 4.77
N THR A 759 22.40 -35.86 5.77
CA THR A 759 22.83 -35.93 7.19
C THR A 759 22.02 -36.95 8.00
N ALA A 760 20.75 -37.15 7.67
CA ALA A 760 19.85 -38.08 8.34
C ALA A 760 19.10 -38.94 7.30
N PRO A 761 19.57 -40.17 7.00
CA PRO A 761 18.87 -41.06 6.08
C PRO A 761 17.53 -41.51 6.69
N VAL A 762 16.43 -40.89 6.26
CA VAL A 762 15.06 -41.22 6.66
C VAL A 762 14.45 -42.19 5.65
N ALA A 763 13.49 -43.01 6.10
CA ALA A 763 12.60 -43.70 5.18
C ALA A 763 11.85 -42.66 4.31
N PHE A 764 11.82 -42.86 2.99
CA PHE A 764 11.13 -42.00 2.00
C PHE A 764 11.78 -40.63 1.71
N ASN A 765 13.09 -40.67 1.41
CA ASN A 765 13.89 -39.52 1.01
C ASN A 765 13.66 -39.13 -0.48
N PRO A 766 13.37 -37.85 -0.80
CA PRO A 766 13.27 -37.36 -2.19
C PRO A 766 14.59 -37.42 -2.98
N GLY A 767 15.73 -37.59 -2.29
CA GLY A 767 17.06 -37.77 -2.85
C GLY A 767 17.91 -36.50 -2.74
N LEU A 768 18.94 -36.37 -3.57
CA LEU A 768 19.93 -35.29 -3.45
C LEU A 768 19.92 -34.39 -4.70
N GLY A 769 19.95 -33.07 -4.47
CA GLY A 769 20.14 -32.07 -5.53
C GLY A 769 19.09 -32.15 -6.64
N TYR A 770 19.50 -32.64 -7.82
CA TYR A 770 18.64 -32.70 -9.02
C TYR A 770 17.33 -33.46 -8.79
N THR A 771 17.35 -34.58 -8.04
CA THR A 771 16.14 -35.37 -7.81
C THR A 771 15.12 -34.60 -6.97
N VAL A 772 15.57 -33.81 -6.01
CA VAL A 772 14.72 -32.91 -5.22
C VAL A 772 14.13 -31.81 -6.09
N PHE A 773 14.96 -31.20 -6.95
CA PHE A 773 14.53 -30.10 -7.82
C PHE A 773 13.38 -30.48 -8.75
N TRP A 774 13.54 -31.54 -9.56
CA TRP A 774 12.50 -31.86 -10.55
C TRP A 774 11.21 -32.33 -9.88
N ARG A 775 11.31 -33.14 -8.80
CA ARG A 775 10.13 -33.58 -8.02
C ARG A 775 9.41 -32.37 -7.45
N ARG A 776 10.16 -31.40 -6.94
CA ARG A 776 9.59 -30.16 -6.43
C ARG A 776 8.89 -29.34 -7.52
N LEU A 777 9.51 -29.19 -8.69
CA LEU A 777 8.95 -28.45 -9.80
C LEU A 777 7.59 -29.03 -10.21
N VAL A 778 7.47 -30.36 -10.27
CA VAL A 778 6.22 -31.05 -10.58
C VAL A 778 5.14 -30.78 -9.51
N LEU A 779 5.47 -30.87 -8.22
CA LEU A 779 4.52 -30.56 -7.14
C LEU A 779 4.02 -29.12 -7.19
N VAL A 780 4.91 -28.18 -7.52
CA VAL A 780 4.55 -26.78 -7.70
C VAL A 780 3.56 -26.65 -8.85
N LEU A 781 3.85 -27.26 -10.01
CA LEU A 781 2.94 -27.24 -11.16
C LEU A 781 1.57 -27.83 -10.82
N ILE A 782 1.50 -28.98 -10.13
CA ILE A 782 0.24 -29.60 -9.69
C ILE A 782 -0.57 -28.64 -8.81
N GLY A 783 0.07 -28.04 -7.80
CA GLY A 783 -0.58 -27.08 -6.91
C GLY A 783 -1.09 -25.85 -7.67
N LEU A 784 -0.28 -25.29 -8.57
CA LEU A 784 -0.66 -24.14 -9.40
C LEU A 784 -1.82 -24.48 -10.35
N THR A 785 -1.80 -25.66 -10.99
CA THR A 785 -2.88 -26.10 -11.88
C THR A 785 -4.17 -26.33 -11.12
N ALA A 786 -4.11 -26.91 -9.91
CA ALA A 786 -5.30 -27.12 -9.09
C ALA A 786 -5.96 -25.80 -8.67
N SER A 787 -5.15 -24.80 -8.30
CA SER A 787 -5.66 -23.45 -7.98
C SER A 787 -6.27 -22.73 -9.17
N TRP A 788 -5.74 -22.97 -10.36
CA TRP A 788 -6.30 -22.43 -11.59
C TRP A 788 -7.61 -23.12 -11.97
N LEU A 789 -7.69 -24.45 -11.82
CA LEU A 789 -8.90 -25.24 -12.10
C LEU A 789 -10.05 -24.89 -11.16
N ILE A 790 -9.80 -24.79 -9.84
CA ILE A 790 -10.85 -24.45 -8.87
C ILE A 790 -11.40 -23.03 -9.08
N ASP A 791 -10.60 -22.14 -9.67
CA ASP A 791 -11.03 -20.79 -9.96
C ASP A 791 -12.16 -20.74 -11.01
N LEU A 792 -12.14 -21.67 -11.96
CA LEU A 792 -13.12 -21.78 -13.05
C LEU A 792 -14.51 -22.24 -12.57
N VAL A 793 -14.62 -22.92 -11.42
CA VAL A 793 -15.87 -23.51 -10.93
C VAL A 793 -16.47 -22.68 -9.78
N PRO A 794 -17.79 -22.38 -9.74
CA PRO A 794 -18.80 -22.50 -10.80
C PRO A 794 -18.81 -21.30 -11.77
N LYS A 795 -18.40 -20.10 -11.33
CA LYS A 795 -18.08 -18.95 -12.19
C LYS A 795 -16.83 -18.25 -11.65
N PRO A 796 -15.86 -17.87 -12.49
CA PRO A 796 -14.70 -17.09 -12.06
C PRO A 796 -15.15 -15.67 -11.71
N LYS A 797 -14.72 -15.15 -10.55
CA LYS A 797 -14.90 -13.72 -10.24
C LYS A 797 -13.85 -12.94 -11.01
N THR A 798 -14.32 -12.07 -11.89
CA THR A 798 -13.44 -11.29 -12.78
C THR A 798 -13.03 -9.99 -12.09
N GLY A 799 -11.77 -9.61 -12.23
CA GLY A 799 -11.30 -8.30 -11.81
C GLY A 799 -11.95 -7.18 -12.62
N ARG A 800 -12.41 -7.45 -13.85
CA ARG A 800 -13.17 -6.50 -14.69
C ARG A 800 -14.53 -6.13 -14.11
N GLU A 801 -15.28 -7.09 -13.58
CA GLU A 801 -16.55 -6.84 -12.89
C GLU A 801 -16.33 -5.95 -11.67
N ASP A 802 -15.33 -6.28 -10.86
CA ASP A 802 -14.95 -5.51 -9.67
C ASP A 802 -14.42 -4.11 -10.01
N LEU A 803 -13.63 -3.97 -11.08
CA LEU A 803 -13.18 -2.69 -11.63
C LEU A 803 -14.36 -1.81 -12.02
N ARG A 804 -15.34 -2.38 -12.72
CA ARG A 804 -16.54 -1.67 -13.16
C ARG A 804 -17.39 -1.21 -11.97
N ILE A 805 -17.61 -2.08 -10.98
CA ILE A 805 -18.32 -1.72 -9.74
C ILE A 805 -17.55 -0.65 -8.96
N THR A 806 -16.22 -0.76 -8.90
CA THR A 806 -15.35 0.24 -8.27
C THR A 806 -15.52 1.59 -8.97
N TYR A 807 -15.51 1.61 -10.30
CA TYR A 807 -15.69 2.84 -11.08
C TYR A 807 -17.08 3.43 -11.00
N SER A 808 -18.13 2.60 -10.88
CA SER A 808 -19.48 3.05 -10.55
C SER A 808 -19.47 3.83 -9.23
N LYS A 809 -18.96 3.21 -8.16
CA LYS A 809 -18.90 3.82 -6.83
C LYS A 809 -18.04 5.10 -6.81
N THR A 810 -16.90 5.13 -7.49
CA THR A 810 -16.07 6.34 -7.57
C THR A 810 -16.73 7.44 -8.40
N THR A 811 -17.46 7.11 -9.47
CA THR A 811 -18.23 8.09 -10.26
C THR A 811 -19.29 8.78 -9.40
N LEU A 812 -20.03 8.00 -8.59
CA LEU A 812 -21.02 8.56 -7.66
C LEU A 812 -20.37 9.44 -6.59
N ALA A 813 -19.23 8.99 -6.05
CA ALA A 813 -18.47 9.75 -5.07
C ALA A 813 -17.94 11.08 -5.64
N ILE A 814 -17.46 11.08 -6.89
CA ILE A 814 -17.08 12.30 -7.62
C ILE A 814 -18.29 13.25 -7.72
N GLY A 815 -19.48 12.75 -8.08
CA GLY A 815 -20.71 13.55 -8.09
C GLY A 815 -21.00 14.24 -6.76
N SER A 816 -20.79 13.54 -5.64
CA SER A 816 -20.94 14.14 -4.29
C SER A 816 -19.91 15.24 -3.98
N VAL A 817 -18.67 15.08 -4.47
CA VAL A 817 -17.62 16.09 -4.34
C VAL A 817 -17.98 17.32 -5.17
N THR A 818 -18.44 17.12 -6.41
CA THR A 818 -18.95 18.18 -7.28
C THR A 818 -20.04 18.99 -6.60
N ALA A 819 -21.05 18.33 -6.01
CA ALA A 819 -22.12 19.00 -5.27
C ALA A 819 -21.58 19.83 -4.11
N SER A 820 -20.58 19.32 -3.38
CA SER A 820 -19.95 20.00 -2.25
C SER A 820 -19.14 21.24 -2.67
N VAL A 821 -18.42 21.16 -3.80
CA VAL A 821 -17.68 22.30 -4.39
C VAL A 821 -18.67 23.38 -4.86
N LEU A 822 -19.72 23.00 -5.59
CA LEU A 822 -20.74 23.93 -6.09
C LEU A 822 -21.52 24.61 -4.96
N ALA A 823 -21.92 23.86 -3.93
CA ALA A 823 -22.60 24.42 -2.76
C ALA A 823 -21.73 25.47 -2.05
N ARG A 824 -20.43 25.21 -1.92
CA ARG A 824 -19.49 26.19 -1.35
C ARG A 824 -19.40 27.47 -2.18
N ILE A 825 -19.33 27.37 -3.51
CA ILE A 825 -19.27 28.55 -4.39
C ILE A 825 -20.52 29.42 -4.19
N LYS A 826 -21.68 28.79 -3.99
CA LYS A 826 -22.96 29.46 -3.71
C LYS A 826 -23.05 30.06 -2.31
N ASP A 827 -22.59 29.33 -1.29
CA ASP A 827 -22.80 29.67 0.13
C ASP A 827 -21.62 30.40 0.79
N MET A 828 -20.60 30.81 0.03
CA MET A 828 -19.36 31.39 0.59
C MET A 828 -19.67 32.67 1.39
N PRO A 829 -19.48 32.67 2.73
CA PRO A 829 -19.76 33.85 3.55
C PRO A 829 -18.77 34.97 3.21
N VAL A 830 -19.25 36.22 3.21
CA VAL A 830 -18.47 37.45 2.94
C VAL A 830 -17.44 37.75 4.05
N GLN A 831 -17.30 36.90 5.08
CA GLN A 831 -16.40 37.14 6.21
C GLN A 831 -15.12 36.29 6.16
N PRO A 832 -13.99 36.86 6.62
CA PRO A 832 -12.70 36.19 6.58
C PRO A 832 -12.64 35.06 7.62
N GLN A 833 -12.21 33.89 7.15
CA GLN A 833 -11.62 32.81 7.94
C GLN A 833 -12.52 32.06 8.93
N VAL A 834 -13.33 31.13 8.42
CA VAL A 834 -13.62 29.91 9.19
C VAL A 834 -12.34 29.08 9.22
N LYS A 835 -11.68 29.04 10.39
CA LYS A 835 -10.51 28.18 10.66
C LYS A 835 -10.87 26.71 10.40
N GLY A 836 -10.30 26.18 9.33
CA GLY A 836 -10.50 24.83 8.81
C GLY A 836 -10.40 24.95 7.31
N SER A 837 -9.22 24.63 6.76
CA SER A 837 -8.99 24.73 5.31
C SER A 837 -10.07 23.91 4.60
N PHE A 838 -10.57 24.41 3.48
CA PHE A 838 -11.44 23.62 2.60
C PHE A 838 -10.86 22.23 2.31
N MET A 839 -9.53 22.20 2.15
CA MET A 839 -8.75 20.99 1.98
C MET A 839 -8.82 20.05 3.18
N ASP A 840 -9.09 20.54 4.39
CA ASP A 840 -9.24 19.69 5.58
C ASP A 840 -10.57 18.90 5.56
N ARG A 841 -11.62 19.43 4.90
CA ARG A 841 -12.94 18.77 4.82
C ARG A 841 -13.13 17.95 3.56
N ILE A 842 -12.74 18.48 2.40
CA ILE A 842 -12.93 17.83 1.09
C ILE A 842 -11.69 17.05 0.65
N GLY A 843 -10.50 17.52 1.02
CA GLY A 843 -9.23 16.88 0.66
C GLY A 843 -9.14 15.40 1.03
N PRO A 844 -9.56 14.94 2.23
CA PRO A 844 -9.55 13.52 2.56
C PRO A 844 -10.44 12.66 1.65
N ARG A 845 -11.62 13.17 1.26
CA ARG A 845 -12.56 12.49 0.35
C ARG A 845 -12.03 12.45 -1.08
N VAL A 846 -11.53 13.57 -1.60
CA VAL A 846 -10.86 13.63 -2.91
C VAL A 846 -9.68 12.66 -2.94
N MET A 847 -8.90 12.64 -1.86
CA MET A 847 -7.74 11.77 -1.76
C MET A 847 -8.10 10.29 -1.71
N SER A 848 -9.17 9.93 -0.99
CA SER A 848 -9.60 8.54 -0.92
C SER A 848 -10.12 8.05 -2.27
N ILE A 849 -10.81 8.90 -3.03
CA ILE A 849 -11.24 8.61 -4.41
C ILE A 849 -10.01 8.47 -5.32
N HIS A 850 -9.07 9.43 -5.26
CA HIS A 850 -7.84 9.38 -6.06
C HIS A 850 -7.05 8.08 -5.80
N ASN A 851 -6.91 7.70 -4.53
CA ASN A 851 -6.25 6.44 -4.15
C ASN A 851 -6.99 5.20 -4.67
N LYS A 852 -8.33 5.16 -4.59
CA LYS A 852 -9.14 4.05 -5.12
C LYS A 852 -8.99 3.91 -6.64
N ILE A 853 -9.08 5.02 -7.36
CA ILE A 853 -8.91 5.05 -8.82
C ILE A 853 -7.49 4.60 -9.17
N ARG A 854 -6.44 5.05 -8.46
CA ARG A 854 -5.07 4.64 -8.79
C ARG A 854 -4.79 3.16 -8.50
N LEU A 855 -5.27 2.64 -7.36
CA LEU A 855 -5.10 1.22 -7.02
C LEU A 855 -5.73 0.29 -8.07
N SER A 856 -6.72 0.78 -8.83
CA SER A 856 -7.32 0.05 -9.94
C SER A 856 -6.37 -0.16 -11.14
N SER A 857 -5.31 0.65 -11.32
CA SER A 857 -4.34 0.51 -12.44
C SER A 857 -3.70 -0.88 -12.48
N VAL A 858 -3.36 -1.44 -11.32
CA VAL A 858 -2.78 -2.79 -11.23
C VAL A 858 -3.79 -3.84 -11.69
N ARG A 859 -5.07 -3.65 -11.37
CA ARG A 859 -6.12 -4.58 -11.82
C ARG A 859 -6.37 -4.46 -13.33
N ILE A 860 -6.29 -3.24 -13.89
CA ILE A 860 -6.40 -3.03 -15.34
C ILE A 860 -5.30 -3.78 -16.09
N SER A 861 -4.04 -3.70 -15.62
CA SER A 861 -2.93 -4.39 -16.29
C SER A 861 -3.07 -5.92 -16.20
N LEU A 862 -3.58 -6.43 -15.08
CA LEU A 862 -3.86 -7.85 -14.87
C LEU A 862 -5.10 -8.34 -15.62
N ALA A 863 -6.02 -7.46 -16.00
CA ALA A 863 -7.25 -7.81 -16.70
C ALA A 863 -7.02 -8.48 -18.07
N LYS A 864 -5.82 -8.34 -18.66
CA LYS A 864 -5.42 -9.05 -19.90
C LYS A 864 -5.39 -10.57 -19.74
N LEU A 865 -5.11 -11.03 -18.52
CA LEU A 865 -4.89 -12.44 -18.21
C LEU A 865 -6.20 -13.15 -17.82
N GLU A 866 -7.35 -12.49 -17.96
CA GLU A 866 -8.64 -13.07 -17.60
C GLU A 866 -9.25 -13.95 -18.69
N PRO A 867 -9.77 -15.14 -18.35
CA PRO A 867 -10.36 -16.09 -19.29
C PRO A 867 -11.81 -15.74 -19.73
N SER A 868 -12.21 -14.46 -19.80
CA SER A 868 -13.61 -14.12 -20.14
C SER A 868 -13.93 -14.36 -21.62
N ILE A 869 -15.00 -15.12 -21.85
CA ILE A 869 -15.53 -15.49 -23.17
C ILE A 869 -16.24 -14.30 -23.83
N ASP A 870 -16.88 -13.42 -23.04
CA ASP A 870 -17.38 -12.12 -23.50
C ASP A 870 -16.38 -11.02 -23.16
N ARG A 871 -15.83 -10.38 -24.20
CA ARG A 871 -14.93 -9.22 -24.09
C ARG A 871 -15.67 -7.95 -24.52
N GLN A 872 -16.67 -7.54 -23.74
CA GLN A 872 -17.41 -6.31 -24.08
C GLN A 872 -16.57 -5.04 -23.89
N TRP A 873 -15.69 -5.00 -22.88
CA TRP A 873 -14.84 -3.83 -22.59
C TRP A 873 -13.35 -4.21 -22.69
N SER A 874 -12.60 -3.47 -23.50
CA SER A 874 -11.14 -3.62 -23.62
C SER A 874 -10.40 -2.84 -22.53
N GLU A 875 -9.11 -3.15 -22.31
CA GLU A 875 -8.22 -2.40 -21.41
C GLU A 875 -8.25 -0.89 -21.70
N ALA A 876 -8.28 -0.53 -22.99
CA ALA A 876 -8.33 0.86 -23.42
C ALA A 876 -9.58 1.59 -22.88
N HIS A 877 -10.74 0.92 -22.81
CA HIS A 877 -11.95 1.53 -22.25
C HIS A 877 -11.80 1.83 -20.75
N TYR A 878 -11.23 0.90 -19.99
CA TYR A 878 -10.98 1.11 -18.56
C TYR A 878 -9.91 2.17 -18.31
N LEU A 879 -8.84 2.22 -19.12
CA LEU A 879 -7.83 3.28 -19.04
C LEU A 879 -8.43 4.65 -19.36
N THR A 880 -9.30 4.72 -20.37
CA THR A 880 -10.03 5.96 -20.70
C THR A 880 -10.95 6.37 -19.55
N LEU A 881 -11.72 5.44 -18.96
CA LEU A 881 -12.59 5.74 -17.83
C LEU A 881 -11.79 6.20 -16.61
N GLN A 882 -10.69 5.52 -16.30
CA GLN A 882 -9.78 5.88 -15.22
C GLN A 882 -9.20 7.30 -15.43
N ARG A 883 -8.75 7.58 -16.66
CA ARG A 883 -8.23 8.89 -17.06
C ARG A 883 -9.28 9.99 -16.88
N LEU A 884 -10.50 9.77 -17.38
CA LEU A 884 -11.60 10.73 -17.27
C LEU A 884 -11.95 11.01 -15.80
N GLN A 885 -12.00 9.99 -14.95
CA GLN A 885 -12.27 10.20 -13.52
C GLN A 885 -11.16 11.00 -12.83
N PHE A 886 -9.88 10.75 -13.15
CA PHE A 886 -8.77 11.56 -12.65
C PHE A 886 -8.86 13.00 -13.14
N GLU A 887 -9.20 13.21 -14.41
CA GLU A 887 -9.32 14.53 -15.01
C GLU A 887 -10.45 15.34 -14.37
N ILE A 888 -11.64 14.75 -14.20
CA ILE A 888 -12.76 15.39 -13.51
C ILE A 888 -12.37 15.75 -12.07
N LEU A 889 -11.73 14.82 -11.35
CA LEU A 889 -11.35 15.05 -9.95
C LEU A 889 -10.32 16.17 -9.81
N ASP A 890 -9.34 16.22 -10.71
CA ASP A 890 -8.31 17.26 -10.71
C ASP A 890 -8.89 18.63 -11.15
N LEU A 891 -9.80 18.66 -12.13
CA LEU A 891 -10.53 19.89 -12.52
C LEU A 891 -11.40 20.42 -11.38
N LEU A 892 -12.09 19.54 -10.64
CA LEU A 892 -12.82 19.90 -9.43
C LEU A 892 -11.89 20.47 -8.35
N GLY A 893 -10.68 19.91 -8.23
CA GLY A 893 -9.63 20.44 -7.36
C GLY A 893 -9.23 21.86 -7.73
N VAL A 894 -8.96 22.12 -9.02
CA VAL A 894 -8.63 23.47 -9.52
C VAL A 894 -9.78 24.44 -9.32
N LEU A 895 -11.01 24.05 -9.67
CA LEU A 895 -12.20 24.87 -9.46
C LEU A 895 -12.35 25.26 -7.99
N ALA A 896 -12.11 24.32 -7.08
CA ALA A 896 -12.22 24.61 -5.66
C ALA A 896 -11.12 25.54 -5.14
N ILE A 897 -9.90 25.46 -5.69
CA ILE A 897 -8.80 26.40 -5.38
C ILE A 897 -9.17 27.79 -5.90
N VAL A 898 -9.49 27.92 -7.18
CA VAL A 898 -9.83 29.21 -7.81
C VAL A 898 -11.02 29.86 -7.11
N SER A 899 -12.01 29.07 -6.70
CA SER A 899 -13.17 29.60 -5.98
C SER A 899 -12.83 30.32 -4.67
N ARG A 900 -11.69 30.03 -4.03
CA ARG A 900 -11.29 30.63 -2.76
C ARG A 900 -11.05 32.13 -2.87
N ASP A 901 -10.43 32.56 -3.96
CA ASP A 901 -9.90 33.91 -4.13
C ASP A 901 -10.70 34.71 -5.16
N LEU A 902 -11.88 34.20 -5.58
CA LEU A 902 -12.80 34.94 -6.44
C LEU A 902 -13.30 36.20 -5.72
N ASP A 903 -13.12 37.36 -6.36
CA ASP A 903 -13.69 38.63 -5.94
C ASP A 903 -15.22 38.59 -5.99
N VAL A 904 -15.86 39.49 -5.23
CA VAL A 904 -17.32 39.53 -5.09
C VAL A 904 -18.01 39.75 -6.45
N GLU A 905 -17.39 40.48 -7.36
CA GLU A 905 -17.92 40.80 -8.68
C GLU A 905 -17.78 39.63 -9.67
N SER A 906 -16.61 39.00 -9.78
CA SER A 906 -16.47 37.79 -10.61
C SER A 906 -17.31 36.63 -10.07
N ARG A 907 -17.52 36.57 -8.76
CA ARG A 907 -18.40 35.55 -8.15
C ARG A 907 -19.85 35.77 -8.54
N SER A 908 -20.34 37.00 -8.51
CA SER A 908 -21.72 37.30 -8.92
C SER A 908 -21.91 37.02 -10.41
N LYS A 909 -20.91 37.31 -11.26
CA LYS A 909 -20.88 36.95 -12.69
C LYS A 909 -20.87 35.43 -12.90
N LEU A 910 -20.07 34.68 -12.14
CA LEU A 910 -20.02 33.21 -12.21
C LEU A 910 -21.34 32.57 -11.77
N LEU A 911 -21.94 33.06 -10.69
CA LEU A 911 -23.26 32.58 -10.23
C LEU A 911 -24.40 32.96 -11.19
N ALA A 912 -24.25 34.07 -11.93
CA ALA A 912 -25.17 34.46 -13.00
C ALA A 912 -24.93 33.70 -14.31
N SER A 913 -23.82 32.98 -14.44
CA SER A 913 -23.51 32.18 -15.63
C SER A 913 -24.52 31.04 -15.82
N PRO A 914 -24.76 30.58 -17.06
CA PRO A 914 -25.66 29.47 -17.34
C PRO A 914 -25.25 28.18 -16.61
N LEU A 915 -23.99 28.05 -16.21
CA LEU A 915 -23.42 26.90 -15.52
C LEU A 915 -24.00 26.70 -14.11
N PHE A 916 -24.44 27.78 -13.45
CA PHE A 916 -25.06 27.75 -12.12
C PHE A 916 -26.59 27.75 -12.14
N GLN A 917 -27.21 27.66 -13.32
CA GLN A 917 -28.64 27.44 -13.42
C GLN A 917 -29.03 26.09 -12.80
N LYS A 918 -30.17 26.07 -12.10
CA LYS A 918 -30.67 24.88 -11.39
C LYS A 918 -30.76 23.67 -12.33
N ASP A 919 -31.17 23.88 -13.57
CA ASP A 919 -31.35 22.81 -14.55
C ASP A 919 -30.03 22.18 -15.00
N GLN A 920 -28.98 22.99 -15.18
CA GLN A 920 -27.64 22.52 -15.56
C GLN A 920 -26.96 21.75 -14.41
N ILE A 921 -27.04 22.26 -13.18
CA ILE A 921 -26.51 21.56 -12.00
C ILE A 921 -27.23 20.21 -11.80
N THR A 922 -28.55 20.19 -11.96
CA THR A 922 -29.36 18.96 -11.83
C THR A 922 -29.02 17.96 -12.93
N SER A 923 -28.80 18.44 -14.17
CA SER A 923 -28.38 17.61 -15.30
C SER A 923 -26.99 17.02 -15.10
N LEU A 924 -26.04 17.80 -14.58
CA LEU A 924 -24.68 17.34 -14.28
C LEU A 924 -24.68 16.26 -13.18
N LEU A 925 -25.39 16.48 -12.08
CA LEU A 925 -25.47 15.51 -10.98
C LEU A 925 -26.22 14.23 -11.38
N SER A 926 -27.27 14.36 -12.19
CA SER A 926 -27.99 13.20 -12.72
C SER A 926 -27.13 12.39 -13.70
N LEU A 927 -26.25 13.03 -14.49
CA LEU A 927 -25.30 12.33 -15.35
C LEU A 927 -24.34 11.43 -14.53
N PHE A 928 -23.78 11.94 -13.42
CA PHE A 928 -22.95 11.12 -12.53
C PHE A 928 -23.72 9.93 -11.96
N TYR A 929 -24.98 10.14 -11.56
CA TYR A 929 -25.84 9.10 -11.03
C TYR A 929 -26.17 8.02 -12.08
N VAL A 930 -26.61 8.43 -13.28
CA VAL A 930 -26.95 7.54 -14.38
C VAL A 930 -25.72 6.77 -14.88
N ALA A 931 -24.56 7.44 -15.01
CA ALA A 931 -23.30 6.79 -15.38
C ALA A 931 -22.85 5.78 -14.32
N SER A 932 -23.00 6.11 -13.04
CA SER A 932 -22.74 5.17 -11.95
C SER A 932 -23.67 3.96 -12.02
N LEU A 933 -24.96 4.16 -12.28
CA LEU A 933 -25.96 3.10 -12.36
C LEU A 933 -25.71 2.18 -13.56
N SER A 934 -25.43 2.72 -14.74
CA SER A 934 -25.14 1.93 -15.95
C SER A 934 -23.86 1.09 -15.80
N LEU A 935 -22.82 1.65 -15.19
CA LEU A 935 -21.63 0.89 -14.82
C LEU A 935 -21.94 -0.20 -13.79
N HIS A 936 -22.87 0.02 -12.86
CA HIS A 936 -23.23 -0.99 -11.87
C HIS A 936 -24.01 -2.15 -12.49
N SER A 937 -25.05 -1.85 -13.28
CA SER A 937 -26.05 -2.80 -13.76
C SER A 937 -25.68 -3.52 -15.06
N GLU A 938 -24.56 -3.15 -15.72
CA GLU A 938 -24.19 -3.62 -17.07
C GLU A 938 -25.21 -3.25 -18.16
N GLN A 939 -26.18 -2.40 -17.87
CA GLN A 939 -27.22 -2.00 -18.82
C GLN A 939 -26.83 -0.70 -19.53
N PRO A 940 -27.19 -0.55 -20.81
CA PRO A 940 -26.97 0.70 -21.52
C PRO A 940 -27.69 1.85 -20.82
N SER A 941 -27.14 3.06 -20.93
CA SER A 941 -27.80 4.25 -20.39
C SER A 941 -29.19 4.41 -21.02
N PRO A 942 -30.17 4.94 -20.25
CA PRO A 942 -31.49 5.24 -20.78
C PRO A 942 -31.38 6.10 -22.06
N PRO A 943 -32.23 5.89 -23.07
CA PRO A 943 -32.10 6.53 -24.39
C PRO A 943 -32.09 8.07 -24.34
N GLY A 944 -32.71 8.70 -23.34
CA GLY A 944 -32.66 10.16 -23.15
C GLY A 944 -31.33 10.73 -22.66
N PHE A 945 -30.39 9.88 -22.21
CA PHE A 945 -29.04 10.24 -21.77
C PHE A 945 -27.96 9.69 -22.71
N GLN A 946 -28.33 9.02 -23.80
CA GLN A 946 -27.38 8.67 -24.86
C GLN A 946 -27.04 9.95 -25.64
N PRO A 947 -25.77 10.15 -26.05
CA PRO A 947 -25.39 11.31 -26.82
C PRO A 947 -26.01 11.24 -28.22
N HIS A 948 -27.28 11.60 -28.33
CA HIS A 948 -27.87 12.09 -29.56
C HIS A 948 -27.40 13.53 -29.71
N THR A 949 -26.31 13.73 -30.45
CA THR A 949 -25.95 15.00 -31.10
C THR A 949 -26.33 16.26 -30.29
N MET A 950 -25.50 16.59 -29.30
CA MET A 950 -25.29 18.00 -28.95
C MET A 950 -24.21 18.56 -29.86
#